data_AF-A0A182NC57-F1
#
_entry.id   AF-A0A182NC57-F1
#
_cell.length_a   1.000
_cell.length_b   1.000
_cell.length_c   1.000
_cell.angle_alpha   90.00
_cell.angle_beta   90.00
_cell.angle_gamma   90.00
#
_symmetry.space_group_name_H-M   'P 1'
#
loop_
_entity.id
_entity.type
_entity.pdbx_description
1 polymer ?
#
loop_
_entity_poly.entity_id
_entity_poly.type
_entity_poly.pdbx_seq_one_letter_code
_entity_poly.pdbx_strand_id
1 'polypeptide(L)'
;MPPVKRLTRATRAKDRPNAEPPNQPTPKVRSPSARLYTEVKLRNITNTLKMSGESTPETPAKQRKKSHPPSASGNDSEIPPSAELVAFEKLRYVLGRHYFAVWERLALAEYVPRCTRNVTDCAARHVSKRCPRAPCIAPMRLTTTHDQLLEQRPDQFVLFLNQALMRREFIGVELFVAGLQLMLTVNRPSAELGVDYHVRDIVLGTGEVLERCLEHFPPCRWDLRPAYQLIVRGRLDASCFEKCDQSEGLFRNVLHLLEHCIETEEHDAKSNRSGQRTNRGRRKPPNEEMFFSNYNSWMTLNRLCYDFDQLPREERFQRLFAVLHILVKLLEMDFAMWILRNPTKTHQNLCNPSRCPLVAQLVWNGDHGSVNLFIKKLFQTFINMNALQYPEEDIAVVSRLVNIVTVAVNLSEIQLSDGLIPYPSVKDNSQHYARQLWKTLESSRYFSVGLCLRTIHTLRSSFLKLRLSEQLIQKLNRRANLSNVRGFFHQLLERFWLDYDEETPVADDERPSSLYPVLNVHRTRAKASDICQQQYVDLLLVALRAYCDMYQLPAYFREIMVQPADGTSSSTQTPAPSERIVTQSDAPDERMIFQGVAVTGELVLEYRDDIKYLLLIGQRLKKLAETSAEERELFHHWITYLSEVDPSLAIG
;
A
#
# COMPACT_ATOMS: atom_id res chain seq x y z
N MET A 1 10.07 -47.40 -38.67
CA MET A 1 8.74 -47.99 -38.90
C MET A 1 7.71 -46.88 -39.01
N PRO A 2 6.79 -46.95 -39.99
CA PRO A 2 5.90 -45.85 -40.41
C PRO A 2 4.63 -45.70 -39.53
N PRO A 3 3.85 -44.60 -39.68
CA PRO A 3 2.76 -44.18 -38.78
C PRO A 3 1.35 -44.43 -39.35
N VAL A 4 0.33 -44.62 -38.50
CA VAL A 4 -1.10 -44.76 -38.87
C VAL A 4 -1.98 -44.49 -37.63
N LYS A 5 -3.17 -43.87 -37.61
CA LYS A 5 -3.92 -42.85 -38.38
C LYS A 5 -5.02 -42.33 -37.43
N ARG A 6 -5.46 -41.08 -37.61
CA ARG A 6 -6.76 -40.55 -37.11
C ARG A 6 -7.93 -41.39 -37.64
N LEU A 7 -9.06 -41.43 -36.94
CA LEU A 7 -10.34 -40.94 -37.50
C LEU A 7 -11.49 -40.82 -36.46
N THR A 8 -12.21 -39.72 -36.63
CA THR A 8 -13.50 -39.26 -36.11
C THR A 8 -14.70 -40.19 -36.37
N ARG A 9 -15.75 -40.13 -35.54
CA ARG A 9 -17.13 -39.79 -36.00
C ARG A 9 -18.12 -39.51 -34.87
N ALA A 10 -18.91 -38.46 -35.07
CA ALA A 10 -20.13 -38.12 -34.33
C ALA A 10 -21.35 -38.90 -34.84
N THR A 11 -22.35 -39.12 -33.96
CA THR A 11 -23.75 -39.29 -34.37
C THR A 11 -24.69 -38.71 -33.31
N ARG A 12 -25.75 -38.08 -33.82
CA ARG A 12 -26.76 -37.24 -33.18
C ARG A 12 -28.12 -37.93 -33.40
N ALA A 13 -28.92 -38.15 -32.36
CA ALA A 13 -30.38 -38.37 -32.40
C ALA A 13 -30.87 -38.35 -30.93
N LYS A 14 -31.64 -37.37 -30.46
CA LYS A 14 -33.07 -37.04 -30.66
C LYS A 14 -33.98 -37.62 -29.55
N ASP A 15 -34.72 -36.70 -28.96
CA ASP A 15 -36.04 -36.80 -28.31
C ASP A 15 -36.18 -37.11 -26.79
N ARG A 16 -36.94 -36.19 -26.16
CA ARG A 16 -37.46 -35.99 -24.78
C ARG A 16 -38.50 -37.07 -24.37
N PRO A 17 -39.10 -37.13 -23.14
CA PRO A 17 -39.33 -36.03 -22.17
C PRO A 17 -39.26 -36.33 -20.63
N ASN A 18 -39.31 -35.22 -19.86
CA ASN A 18 -39.82 -34.97 -18.50
C ASN A 18 -39.89 -36.08 -17.43
N ALA A 19 -39.22 -35.83 -16.31
CA ALA A 19 -39.72 -36.15 -14.96
C ALA A 19 -39.12 -35.17 -13.92
N GLU A 20 -39.98 -34.63 -13.05
CA GLU A 20 -39.66 -33.78 -11.90
C GLU A 20 -38.76 -34.47 -10.85
N PRO A 21 -38.09 -33.69 -9.98
CA PRO A 21 -37.75 -34.15 -8.64
C PRO A 21 -38.49 -33.36 -7.53
N PRO A 22 -38.69 -33.97 -6.35
CA PRO A 22 -39.70 -33.57 -5.38
C PRO A 22 -39.25 -32.56 -4.32
N ASN A 23 -40.27 -31.94 -3.73
CA ASN A 23 -40.32 -31.01 -2.60
C ASN A 23 -39.41 -31.31 -1.38
N GLN A 24 -38.87 -30.24 -0.79
CA GLN A 24 -38.64 -30.12 0.66
C GLN A 24 -38.99 -28.70 1.16
N PRO A 25 -39.36 -28.56 2.45
CA PRO A 25 -40.47 -27.69 2.89
C PRO A 25 -40.04 -26.32 3.43
N THR A 26 -40.90 -25.33 3.17
CA THR A 26 -40.86 -23.98 3.76
C THR A 26 -41.46 -23.93 5.17
N PRO A 27 -40.79 -23.31 6.17
CA PRO A 27 -41.48 -22.84 7.37
C PRO A 27 -41.97 -21.40 7.16
N LYS A 28 -43.28 -21.20 7.29
CA LYS A 28 -43.95 -19.90 7.40
C LYS A 28 -43.69 -19.33 8.80
N VAL A 29 -43.02 -18.18 8.90
CA VAL A 29 -43.11 -17.32 10.08
C VAL A 29 -43.58 -15.93 9.61
N ARG A 30 -44.70 -15.52 10.17
CA ARG A 30 -45.38 -14.24 9.93
C ARG A 30 -44.53 -13.10 10.50
N SER A 31 -44.14 -12.15 9.65
CA SER A 31 -43.54 -10.87 10.04
C SER A 31 -44.61 -9.76 10.02
N PRO A 32 -44.75 -8.96 11.09
CA PRO A 32 -45.51 -7.71 11.02
C PRO A 32 -44.63 -6.62 10.42
N SER A 33 -45.18 -5.95 9.42
CA SER A 33 -44.66 -4.74 8.79
C SER A 33 -44.55 -3.59 9.79
N ALA A 34 -43.35 -3.06 9.99
CA ALA A 34 -43.12 -1.70 10.48
C ALA A 34 -42.21 -0.96 9.50
N ARG A 35 -42.84 -0.26 8.55
CA ARG A 35 -42.21 0.76 7.71
C ARG A 35 -42.08 2.03 8.54
N LEU A 36 -40.86 2.51 8.75
CA LEU A 36 -40.49 3.93 8.90
C LEU A 36 -38.97 4.02 9.12
N TYR A 37 -38.20 3.86 8.05
CA TYR A 37 -36.88 4.48 7.93
C TYR A 37 -36.72 4.90 6.47
N THR A 38 -36.46 6.18 6.27
CA THR A 38 -36.07 6.76 4.99
C THR A 38 -34.85 6.00 4.48
N GLU A 39 -34.99 5.30 3.34
CA GLU A 39 -33.85 4.73 2.61
C GLU A 39 -32.90 5.87 2.20
N VAL A 40 -31.87 6.14 3.02
CA VAL A 40 -30.74 6.93 2.57
C VAL A 40 -29.93 6.05 1.63
N LYS A 41 -30.29 6.09 0.33
CA LYS A 41 -29.47 5.49 -0.73
C LYS A 41 -28.11 6.19 -0.76
N LEU A 42 -27.13 5.59 -0.08
CA LEU A 42 -25.72 5.99 -0.11
C LEU A 42 -25.18 5.78 -1.53
N ARG A 43 -25.06 6.88 -2.28
CA ARG A 43 -24.57 6.91 -3.65
C ARG A 43 -23.05 6.94 -3.65
N ASN A 44 -22.45 6.22 -4.59
CA ASN A 44 -21.02 6.30 -4.88
C ASN A 44 -20.59 7.77 -5.04
N ILE A 45 -19.38 8.19 -4.65
CA ILE A 45 -18.92 9.59 -4.76
C ILE A 45 -19.08 10.12 -6.20
N THR A 46 -18.99 9.24 -7.20
CA THR A 46 -19.24 9.56 -8.62
C THR A 46 -20.73 9.75 -8.99
N ASN A 47 -21.67 9.22 -8.19
CA ASN A 47 -23.11 9.31 -8.39
C ASN A 47 -23.77 10.42 -7.55
N THR A 48 -23.16 10.86 -6.45
CA THR A 48 -23.57 12.09 -5.73
C THR A 48 -23.30 13.35 -6.56
N LEU A 49 -22.26 13.33 -7.40
CA LEU A 49 -21.83 14.47 -8.23
C LEU A 49 -22.65 14.70 -9.51
N LYS A 50 -23.52 13.75 -9.91
CA LYS A 50 -24.37 13.91 -11.11
C LYS A 50 -25.58 14.82 -10.92
N MET A 51 -26.01 15.07 -9.68
CA MET A 51 -27.22 15.86 -9.40
C MET A 51 -26.93 17.33 -9.06
N SER A 52 -25.66 17.73 -8.98
CA SER A 52 -25.26 19.11 -8.65
C SER A 52 -25.24 20.05 -9.86
N GLY A 53 -25.54 19.56 -11.07
CA GLY A 53 -25.40 20.30 -12.33
C GLY A 53 -26.66 20.43 -13.19
N GLU A 54 -27.80 19.88 -12.76
CA GLU A 54 -29.07 19.98 -13.50
C GLU A 54 -30.19 20.39 -12.54
N SER A 55 -30.39 21.71 -12.39
CA SER A 55 -31.60 22.28 -11.82
C SER A 55 -32.20 23.27 -12.81
N THR A 56 -33.03 22.76 -13.73
CA THR A 56 -34.08 23.56 -14.38
C THR A 56 -35.29 23.64 -13.44
N PRO A 57 -35.94 24.80 -13.32
CA PRO A 57 -37.01 25.00 -12.34
C PRO A 57 -38.36 24.59 -12.95
N GLU A 58 -39.01 23.59 -12.38
CA GLU A 58 -40.46 23.41 -12.57
C GLU A 58 -41.20 23.70 -11.25
N THR A 59 -42.14 24.62 -11.38
CA THR A 59 -42.99 25.26 -10.37
C THR A 59 -43.89 24.30 -9.59
N PRO A 60 -44.16 24.55 -8.28
CA PRO A 60 -45.04 23.72 -7.48
C PRO A 60 -46.51 24.18 -7.59
N ALA A 61 -47.39 23.27 -7.98
CA ALA A 61 -48.84 23.46 -7.91
C ALA A 61 -49.38 22.97 -6.55
N LYS A 62 -50.16 23.85 -5.92
CA LYS A 62 -50.89 23.70 -4.64
C LYS A 62 -51.91 22.55 -4.66
N GLN A 63 -52.06 21.84 -3.54
CA GLN A 63 -53.34 21.39 -2.94
C GLN A 63 -53.06 20.77 -1.55
N ARG A 64 -53.27 21.52 -0.45
CA ARG A 64 -54.47 21.58 0.42
C ARG A 64 -54.51 20.51 1.53
N LYS A 65 -54.37 21.02 2.76
CA LYS A 65 -54.57 20.41 4.09
C LYS A 65 -55.85 19.57 4.23
N LYS A 66 -55.75 18.48 5.01
CA LYS A 66 -56.69 18.20 6.11
C LYS A 66 -56.00 17.46 7.25
N SER A 67 -56.21 17.99 8.45
CA SER A 67 -55.64 17.63 9.76
C SER A 67 -56.49 16.60 10.50
N HIS A 68 -55.85 15.72 11.29
CA HIS A 68 -56.38 15.19 12.54
C HIS A 68 -55.24 14.97 13.55
N PRO A 69 -55.48 15.14 14.87
CA PRO A 69 -54.45 15.17 15.91
C PRO A 69 -54.03 13.76 16.38
N PRO A 70 -52.81 13.57 16.90
CA PRO A 70 -52.39 12.28 17.43
C PRO A 70 -52.85 12.09 18.87
N SER A 71 -53.53 10.99 19.13
CA SER A 71 -53.75 10.42 20.45
C SER A 71 -52.46 9.77 20.96
N ALA A 72 -52.14 10.04 22.22
CA ALA A 72 -51.01 9.49 22.95
C ALA A 72 -51.05 7.95 23.06
N SER A 73 -49.92 7.32 22.82
CA SER A 73 -49.56 6.03 23.41
C SER A 73 -48.04 5.92 23.40
N GLY A 74 -47.46 5.84 24.60
CA GLY A 74 -46.03 5.78 24.82
C GLY A 74 -45.39 4.52 24.24
N ASN A 75 -44.14 4.69 23.84
CA ASN A 75 -43.13 3.64 23.88
C ASN A 75 -41.83 4.35 24.27
N ASP A 76 -41.40 4.11 25.50
CA ASP A 76 -40.07 4.43 26.00
C ASP A 76 -39.04 3.77 25.08
N SER A 77 -38.54 4.54 24.13
CA SER A 77 -37.25 4.29 23.51
C SER A 77 -36.30 5.18 24.29
N GLU A 78 -35.41 4.61 25.09
CA GLU A 78 -34.35 5.34 25.79
C GLU A 78 -33.61 6.21 24.78
N ILE A 79 -33.96 7.49 24.75
CA ILE A 79 -33.19 8.52 24.06
C ILE A 79 -31.92 8.63 24.90
N PRO A 80 -30.72 8.37 24.34
CA PRO A 80 -29.50 8.54 25.10
C PRO A 80 -29.43 10.00 25.59
N PRO A 81 -28.94 10.24 26.81
CA PRO A 81 -28.75 11.60 27.31
C PRO A 81 -28.00 12.44 26.26
N SER A 82 -28.35 13.73 26.14
CA SER A 82 -27.87 14.60 25.06
C SER A 82 -26.35 14.59 24.85
N ALA A 83 -25.57 14.38 25.92
CA ALA A 83 -24.12 14.24 25.86
C ALA A 83 -23.64 12.94 25.19
N GLU A 84 -24.35 11.82 25.37
CA GLU A 84 -24.01 10.54 24.73
C GLU A 84 -24.34 10.55 23.23
N LEU A 85 -25.44 11.20 22.85
CA LEU A 85 -25.76 11.44 21.44
C LEU A 85 -24.66 12.26 20.74
N VAL A 86 -24.15 13.30 21.39
CA VAL A 86 -23.04 14.12 20.87
C VAL A 86 -21.75 13.29 20.73
N ALA A 87 -21.42 12.46 21.71
CA ALA A 87 -20.24 11.58 21.64
C ALA A 87 -20.36 10.57 20.48
N PHE A 88 -21.54 9.99 20.30
CA PHE A 88 -21.84 9.06 19.22
C PHE A 88 -21.66 9.70 17.83
N GLU A 89 -22.22 10.90 17.63
CA GLU A 89 -22.10 11.64 16.37
C GLU A 89 -20.66 12.04 16.07
N LYS A 90 -19.92 12.52 17.07
CA LYS A 90 -18.49 12.87 16.94
C LYS A 90 -17.65 11.64 16.58
N LEU A 91 -17.90 10.48 17.20
CA LEU A 91 -17.17 9.25 16.87
C LEU A 91 -17.49 8.79 15.44
N ARG A 92 -18.76 8.81 15.04
CA ARG A 92 -19.19 8.48 13.67
C ARG A 92 -18.53 9.41 12.64
N TYR A 93 -18.45 10.70 12.95
CA TYR A 93 -17.78 11.70 12.11
C TYR A 93 -16.29 11.35 11.92
N VAL A 94 -15.56 11.09 13.01
CA VAL A 94 -14.12 10.78 12.97
C VAL A 94 -13.85 9.50 12.19
N LEU A 95 -14.56 8.43 12.49
CA LEU A 95 -14.38 7.14 11.79
C LEU A 95 -14.84 7.21 10.34
N GLY A 96 -15.92 7.94 10.06
CA GLY A 96 -16.40 8.19 8.71
C GLY A 96 -15.38 8.98 7.87
N ARG A 97 -14.70 9.96 8.46
CA ARG A 97 -13.60 10.69 7.83
C ARG A 97 -12.38 9.80 7.61
N HIS A 98 -12.00 9.03 8.62
CA HIS A 98 -10.84 8.12 8.53
C HIS A 98 -11.03 7.04 7.46
N TYR A 99 -12.26 6.55 7.26
CA TYR A 99 -12.58 5.62 6.18
C TYR A 99 -12.12 6.13 4.79
N PHE A 100 -12.20 7.45 4.56
CA PHE A 100 -11.77 8.12 3.34
C PHE A 100 -10.37 8.74 3.42
N ALA A 101 -9.66 8.64 4.55
CA ALA A 101 -8.30 9.11 4.73
C ALA A 101 -7.28 8.18 4.04
N VAL A 102 -7.38 8.09 2.72
CA VAL A 102 -6.60 7.17 1.88
C VAL A 102 -5.10 7.46 1.94
N TRP A 103 -4.71 8.72 2.11
CA TRP A 103 -3.33 9.16 2.29
C TRP A 103 -2.65 8.56 3.53
N GLU A 104 -3.28 8.63 4.70
CA GLU A 104 -2.88 8.00 5.95
C GLU A 104 -2.89 6.48 5.82
N ARG A 105 -4.00 5.93 5.28
CA ARG A 105 -4.18 4.48 5.18
C ARG A 105 -3.11 3.80 4.31
N LEU A 106 -2.79 4.39 3.18
CA LEU A 106 -1.74 3.91 2.28
C LEU A 106 -0.35 4.44 2.66
N ALA A 107 -0.24 5.29 3.69
CA ALA A 107 0.99 5.92 4.14
C ALA A 107 1.77 6.58 2.98
N LEU A 108 1.06 7.41 2.20
CA LEU A 108 1.57 8.08 0.99
C LEU A 108 2.49 9.27 1.34
N ALA A 109 3.64 8.98 1.93
CA ALA A 109 4.60 10.00 2.38
C ALA A 109 5.30 10.72 1.21
N GLU A 110 5.70 9.98 0.18
CA GLU A 110 6.51 10.50 -0.93
C GLU A 110 5.66 11.25 -1.96
N TYR A 111 4.44 10.78 -2.23
CA TYR A 111 3.57 11.37 -3.24
C TYR A 111 2.09 11.13 -2.95
N VAL A 112 1.34 12.23 -2.79
CA VAL A 112 -0.12 12.20 -2.69
C VAL A 112 -0.72 12.55 -4.07
N PRO A 113 -1.45 11.63 -4.72
CA PRO A 113 -1.99 11.88 -6.06
C PRO A 113 -2.94 13.07 -6.06
N ARG A 114 -2.76 14.03 -6.97
CA ARG A 114 -3.59 15.25 -7.02
C ARG A 114 -5.10 14.96 -7.05
N CYS A 115 -5.49 13.84 -7.65
CA CYS A 115 -6.87 13.39 -7.75
C CYS A 115 -7.52 13.04 -6.39
N THR A 116 -6.74 12.72 -5.35
CA THR A 116 -7.28 12.47 -4.01
C THR A 116 -7.64 13.76 -3.28
N ARG A 117 -6.98 14.88 -3.62
CA ARG A 117 -7.26 16.21 -3.04
C ARG A 117 -8.55 16.83 -3.57
N ASN A 118 -8.90 16.56 -4.83
CA ASN A 118 -10.15 17.03 -5.43
C ASN A 118 -10.83 15.89 -6.22
N VAL A 119 -11.56 15.06 -5.49
CA VAL A 119 -12.26 13.90 -6.05
C VAL A 119 -13.35 14.34 -7.05
N THR A 120 -13.93 15.53 -6.86
CA THR A 120 -14.95 16.09 -7.76
C THR A 120 -14.37 16.39 -9.13
N ASP A 121 -13.25 17.10 -9.19
CA ASP A 121 -12.57 17.40 -10.44
C ASP A 121 -12.05 16.13 -11.11
N CYS A 122 -11.52 15.18 -10.32
CA CYS A 122 -11.15 13.87 -10.84
C CYS A 122 -12.34 13.13 -11.48
N ALA A 123 -13.50 13.11 -10.83
CA ALA A 123 -14.71 12.48 -11.37
C ALA A 123 -15.14 13.10 -12.69
N ALA A 124 -15.09 14.44 -12.78
CA ALA A 124 -15.49 15.21 -13.95
C ALA A 124 -14.51 15.06 -15.14
N ARG A 125 -13.20 14.92 -14.88
CA ARG A 125 -12.16 14.93 -15.93
C ARG A 125 -11.60 13.56 -16.30
N HIS A 126 -11.56 12.62 -15.36
CA HIS A 126 -10.85 11.34 -15.54
C HIS A 126 -11.77 10.13 -15.52
N VAL A 127 -12.92 10.19 -14.84
CA VAL A 127 -13.76 9.00 -14.61
C VAL A 127 -14.89 8.87 -15.60
N SER A 128 -15.45 9.99 -16.03
CA SER A 128 -16.59 9.97 -16.93
C SER A 128 -16.16 9.50 -18.32
N LYS A 129 -16.88 8.50 -18.86
CA LYS A 129 -16.72 8.07 -20.26
C LYS A 129 -16.99 9.18 -21.28
N ARG A 130 -17.60 10.30 -20.83
CA ARG A 130 -17.83 11.50 -21.64
C ARG A 130 -16.58 12.39 -21.74
N CYS A 131 -15.57 12.17 -20.90
CA CYS A 131 -14.31 12.91 -20.99
C CYS A 131 -13.58 12.56 -22.29
N PRO A 132 -12.91 13.53 -22.92
CA PRO A 132 -12.07 13.25 -24.07
C PRO A 132 -10.99 12.23 -23.69
N ARG A 133 -10.76 11.28 -24.61
CA ARG A 133 -9.68 10.31 -24.46
C ARG A 133 -8.35 11.04 -24.40
N ALA A 134 -7.42 10.52 -23.62
CA ALA A 134 -6.04 10.95 -23.64
C ALA A 134 -5.50 10.77 -25.06
N PRO A 135 -4.88 11.81 -25.65
CA PRO A 135 -4.20 11.63 -26.92
C PRO A 135 -3.03 10.67 -26.70
N CYS A 136 -2.86 9.72 -27.63
CA CYS A 136 -1.78 8.74 -27.60
C CYS A 136 -0.82 9.04 -28.75
N ILE A 137 0.43 8.60 -28.60
CA ILE A 137 1.42 8.66 -29.67
C ILE A 137 0.92 7.87 -30.90
N ALA A 138 1.06 8.47 -32.08
CA ALA A 138 0.65 7.83 -33.33
C ALA A 138 1.47 6.55 -33.59
N PRO A 139 0.88 5.48 -34.18
CA PRO A 139 1.56 4.19 -34.35
C PRO A 139 2.92 4.26 -35.03
N MET A 140 3.05 5.07 -36.09
CA MET A 140 4.32 5.26 -36.80
C MET A 140 5.42 5.82 -35.89
N ARG A 141 5.10 6.87 -35.10
CA ARG A 141 6.03 7.47 -34.14
C ARG A 141 6.39 6.49 -33.03
N LEU A 142 5.45 5.64 -32.62
CA LEU A 142 5.70 4.60 -31.64
C LEU A 142 6.73 3.61 -32.17
N THR A 143 6.50 3.01 -33.34
CA THR A 143 7.44 2.05 -33.95
C THR A 143 8.82 2.66 -34.15
N THR A 144 8.91 3.86 -34.74
CA THR A 144 10.20 4.53 -34.95
C THR A 144 10.94 4.78 -33.64
N THR A 145 10.23 5.10 -32.56
CA THR A 145 10.86 5.30 -31.24
C THR A 145 11.33 3.99 -30.63
N HIS A 146 10.56 2.92 -30.80
CA HIS A 146 10.98 1.59 -30.38
C HIS A 146 12.24 1.13 -31.14
N ASP A 147 12.31 1.42 -32.44
CA ASP A 147 13.48 1.11 -33.28
C ASP A 147 14.75 1.83 -32.81
N GLN A 148 14.65 3.01 -32.18
CA GLN A 148 15.81 3.69 -31.59
C GLN A 148 16.51 2.83 -30.52
N LEU A 149 15.78 1.99 -29.78
CA LEU A 149 16.40 1.07 -28.83
C LEU A 149 17.10 -0.08 -29.54
N LEU A 150 16.53 -0.60 -30.63
CA LEU A 150 17.17 -1.62 -31.47
C LEU A 150 18.46 -1.08 -32.11
N GLU A 151 18.44 0.20 -32.51
CA GLU A 151 19.57 0.95 -33.07
C GLU A 151 20.56 1.45 -31.99
N GLN A 152 20.35 1.12 -30.72
CA GLN A 152 21.24 1.48 -29.61
C GLN A 152 21.39 3.01 -29.39
N ARG A 153 20.29 3.76 -29.52
CA ARG A 153 20.21 5.22 -29.29
C ARG A 153 19.28 5.55 -28.11
N PRO A 154 19.67 5.19 -26.86
CA PRO A 154 18.80 5.36 -25.71
C PRO A 154 18.58 6.84 -25.32
N ASP A 155 19.52 7.72 -25.62
CA ASP A 155 19.42 9.17 -25.44
C ASP A 155 18.27 9.77 -26.27
N GLN A 156 18.17 9.37 -27.54
CA GLN A 156 17.10 9.82 -28.44
C GLN A 156 15.74 9.28 -28.00
N PHE A 157 15.70 8.05 -27.50
CA PHE A 157 14.51 7.46 -26.92
C PHE A 157 14.01 8.29 -25.73
N VAL A 158 14.89 8.60 -24.76
CA VAL A 158 14.53 9.42 -23.59
C VAL A 158 14.09 10.82 -23.99
N LEU A 159 14.79 11.45 -24.95
CA LEU A 159 14.42 12.76 -25.48
C LEU A 159 13.02 12.72 -26.12
N PHE A 160 12.73 11.69 -26.89
CA PHE A 160 11.42 11.53 -27.52
C PHE A 160 10.30 11.37 -26.49
N LEU A 161 10.49 10.53 -25.47
CA LEU A 161 9.49 10.34 -24.42
C LEU A 161 9.21 11.67 -23.68
N ASN A 162 10.26 12.45 -23.39
CA ASN A 162 10.12 13.81 -22.85
C ASN A 162 9.27 14.71 -23.75
N GLN A 163 9.56 14.74 -25.06
CA GLN A 163 8.80 15.54 -26.01
C GLN A 163 7.34 15.11 -26.12
N ALA A 164 7.05 13.80 -26.06
CA ALA A 164 5.69 13.29 -26.07
C ALA A 164 4.90 13.77 -24.84
N LEU A 165 5.49 13.72 -23.65
CA LEU A 165 4.86 14.26 -22.44
C LEU A 165 4.65 15.77 -22.50
N MET A 166 5.59 16.53 -23.06
CA MET A 166 5.44 17.97 -23.28
C MET A 166 4.29 18.29 -24.24
N ARG A 167 4.06 17.42 -25.25
CA ARG A 167 2.89 17.48 -26.15
C ARG A 167 1.60 16.97 -25.51
N ARG A 168 1.65 16.55 -24.24
CA ARG A 168 0.55 15.92 -23.51
C ARG A 168 0.02 14.68 -24.22
N GLU A 169 0.89 13.87 -24.81
CA GLU A 169 0.58 12.57 -25.40
C GLU A 169 0.95 11.44 -24.43
N PHE A 170 0.06 10.47 -24.24
CA PHE A 170 0.34 9.26 -23.48
C PHE A 170 1.29 8.36 -24.28
N ILE A 171 2.39 7.93 -23.65
CA ILE A 171 3.48 7.19 -24.32
C ILE A 171 3.10 5.78 -24.76
N GLY A 172 2.00 5.22 -24.22
CA GLY A 172 1.55 3.88 -24.58
C GLY A 172 2.23 2.76 -23.80
N VAL A 173 1.66 1.56 -23.87
CA VAL A 173 2.13 0.38 -23.13
C VAL A 173 3.53 -0.03 -23.57
N GLU A 174 3.76 -0.09 -24.88
CA GLU A 174 4.98 -0.59 -25.50
C GLU A 174 6.21 0.25 -25.10
N LEU A 175 6.12 1.58 -25.23
CA LEU A 175 7.23 2.46 -24.85
C LEU A 175 7.42 2.55 -23.32
N PHE A 176 6.34 2.43 -22.54
CA PHE A 176 6.45 2.40 -21.07
C PHE A 176 7.22 1.16 -20.60
N VAL A 177 6.85 -0.03 -21.10
CA VAL A 177 7.53 -1.29 -20.78
C VAL A 177 8.97 -1.28 -21.30
N ALA A 178 9.19 -0.79 -22.52
CA ALA A 178 10.53 -0.65 -23.09
C ALA A 178 11.42 0.30 -22.27
N GLY A 179 10.86 1.38 -21.72
CA GLY A 179 11.58 2.28 -20.82
C GLY A 179 11.99 1.61 -19.50
N LEU A 180 11.08 0.86 -18.87
CA LEU A 180 11.43 0.09 -17.66
C LEU A 180 12.49 -0.98 -17.95
N GLN A 181 12.39 -1.66 -19.09
CA GLN A 181 13.38 -2.63 -19.53
C GLN A 181 14.74 -1.96 -19.80
N LEU A 182 14.76 -0.80 -20.45
CA LEU A 182 15.98 -0.03 -20.71
C LEU A 182 16.70 0.31 -19.40
N MET A 183 15.97 0.78 -18.38
CA MET A 183 16.55 1.06 -17.05
C MET A 183 17.26 -0.17 -16.47
N LEU A 184 16.69 -1.36 -16.65
CA LEU A 184 17.29 -2.60 -16.16
C LEU A 184 18.52 -3.02 -16.97
N THR A 185 18.56 -2.77 -18.28
CA THR A 185 19.54 -3.44 -19.16
C THR A 185 20.66 -2.56 -19.69
N VAL A 186 20.50 -1.23 -19.77
CA VAL A 186 21.50 -0.36 -20.43
C VAL A 186 22.89 -0.49 -19.81
N ASN A 187 23.92 -0.97 -20.52
CA ASN A 187 25.28 -1.08 -19.99
C ASN A 187 26.14 0.15 -20.36
N ARG A 188 27.26 0.33 -19.64
CA ARG A 188 28.24 1.38 -19.94
C ARG A 188 28.82 1.16 -21.34
N PRO A 189 28.75 2.16 -22.25
CA PRO A 189 29.38 2.03 -23.56
C PRO A 189 30.90 1.88 -23.40
N SER A 190 31.53 1.15 -24.32
CA SER A 190 32.98 1.15 -24.42
C SER A 190 33.47 2.57 -24.74
N ALA A 191 34.57 2.98 -24.10
CA ALA A 191 35.21 4.27 -24.37
C ALA A 191 35.60 4.43 -25.85
N GLU A 192 35.85 3.30 -26.54
CA GLU A 192 36.22 3.27 -27.95
C GLU A 192 35.07 3.66 -28.90
N LEU A 193 33.82 3.64 -28.43
CA LEU A 193 32.65 3.99 -29.25
C LEU A 193 32.39 5.51 -29.32
N GLY A 194 33.03 6.33 -28.48
CA GLY A 194 32.87 7.79 -28.51
C GLY A 194 31.44 8.29 -28.28
N VAL A 195 30.64 7.55 -27.52
CA VAL A 195 29.23 7.86 -27.26
C VAL A 195 29.09 9.00 -26.25
N ASP A 196 28.27 10.00 -26.58
CA ASP A 196 28.12 11.26 -25.84
C ASP A 196 26.97 11.25 -24.81
N TYR A 197 26.67 10.09 -24.20
CA TYR A 197 25.71 9.99 -23.11
C TYR A 197 26.27 9.23 -21.92
N HIS A 198 25.86 9.60 -20.71
CA HIS A 198 26.12 8.82 -19.50
C HIS A 198 24.95 7.88 -19.19
N VAL A 199 25.27 6.63 -18.86
CA VAL A 199 24.25 5.61 -18.52
C VAL A 199 23.39 6.04 -17.34
N ARG A 200 23.98 6.70 -16.34
CA ARG A 200 23.24 7.24 -15.20
C ARG A 200 22.15 8.21 -15.65
N ASP A 201 22.44 9.08 -16.61
CA ASP A 201 21.48 10.07 -17.13
C ASP A 201 20.37 9.39 -17.93
N ILE A 202 20.68 8.30 -18.65
CA ILE A 202 19.66 7.48 -19.32
C ILE A 202 18.72 6.83 -18.29
N VAL A 203 19.26 6.19 -17.26
CA VAL A 203 18.46 5.50 -16.23
C VAL A 203 17.59 6.50 -15.46
N LEU A 204 18.18 7.58 -14.95
CA LEU A 204 17.47 8.63 -14.21
C LEU A 204 16.46 9.35 -15.11
N GLY A 205 16.88 9.78 -16.29
CA GLY A 205 16.02 10.48 -17.24
C GLY A 205 14.85 9.63 -17.71
N THR A 206 15.04 8.32 -17.92
CA THR A 206 13.94 7.39 -18.22
C THR A 206 13.00 7.28 -17.03
N GLY A 207 13.53 7.07 -15.83
CA GLY A 207 12.72 6.95 -14.61
C GLY A 207 11.86 8.19 -14.36
N GLU A 208 12.46 9.39 -14.41
CA GLU A 208 11.77 10.66 -14.24
C GLU A 208 10.66 10.89 -15.27
N VAL A 209 10.88 10.47 -16.52
CA VAL A 209 9.88 10.58 -17.59
C VAL A 209 8.72 9.63 -17.33
N LEU A 210 8.98 8.38 -16.95
CA LEU A 210 7.92 7.42 -16.65
C LEU A 210 7.10 7.84 -15.43
N GLU A 211 7.73 8.40 -14.41
CA GLU A 211 7.02 8.98 -13.26
C GLU A 211 6.15 10.17 -13.66
N ARG A 212 6.71 11.14 -14.41
CA ARG A 212 5.92 12.26 -14.92
C ARG A 212 4.77 11.79 -15.79
N CYS A 213 4.93 10.70 -16.55
CA CYS A 213 3.84 10.09 -17.29
C CYS A 213 2.68 9.68 -16.37
N LEU A 214 2.96 9.03 -15.24
CA LEU A 214 1.92 8.65 -14.26
C LEU A 214 1.19 9.88 -13.70
N GLU A 215 1.90 10.99 -13.49
CA GLU A 215 1.31 12.23 -12.95
C GLU A 215 0.41 12.95 -13.98
N HIS A 216 0.84 13.00 -15.24
CA HIS A 216 0.08 13.63 -16.33
C HIS A 216 -1.09 12.76 -16.81
N PHE A 217 -0.92 11.44 -16.72
CA PHE A 217 -1.87 10.42 -17.18
C PHE A 217 -2.23 9.44 -16.08
N PRO A 218 -2.86 9.88 -14.97
CA PRO A 218 -3.03 9.02 -13.81
C PRO A 218 -3.87 7.76 -14.12
N PRO A 219 -3.59 6.61 -13.47
CA PRO A 219 -4.30 5.35 -13.70
C PRO A 219 -5.80 5.42 -13.38
N CYS A 220 -6.20 6.46 -12.68
CA CYS A 220 -7.58 6.78 -12.38
C CYS A 220 -8.39 7.22 -13.63
N ARG A 221 -7.74 7.50 -14.78
CA ARG A 221 -8.40 7.79 -16.06
C ARG A 221 -9.06 6.54 -16.64
N TRP A 222 -10.33 6.66 -17.02
CA TRP A 222 -11.16 5.53 -17.45
C TRP A 222 -10.63 4.84 -18.72
N ASP A 223 -10.04 5.61 -19.63
CA ASP A 223 -9.55 5.16 -20.93
C ASP A 223 -8.14 4.57 -20.87
N LEU A 224 -7.36 4.92 -19.84
CA LEU A 224 -5.99 4.44 -19.64
C LEU A 224 -5.87 3.24 -18.69
N ARG A 225 -6.92 2.93 -17.91
CA ARG A 225 -6.93 1.76 -17.02
C ARG A 225 -6.50 0.47 -17.73
N PRO A 226 -7.00 0.13 -18.94
CA PRO A 226 -6.55 -1.07 -19.66
C PRO A 226 -5.06 -1.04 -20.01
N ALA A 227 -4.53 0.14 -20.38
CA ALA A 227 -3.11 0.28 -20.68
C ALA A 227 -2.24 -0.02 -19.45
N TYR A 228 -2.60 0.51 -18.27
CA TYR A 228 -1.86 0.23 -17.04
C TYR A 228 -1.95 -1.23 -16.60
N GLN A 229 -3.08 -1.91 -16.84
CA GLN A 229 -3.18 -3.37 -16.64
C GLN A 229 -2.20 -4.14 -17.54
N LEU A 230 -2.04 -3.70 -18.79
CA LEU A 230 -1.09 -4.31 -19.72
C LEU A 230 0.37 -3.98 -19.36
N ILE A 231 0.66 -2.80 -18.81
CA ILE A 231 2.02 -2.43 -18.36
C ILE A 231 2.48 -3.35 -17.22
N VAL A 232 1.68 -3.51 -16.16
CA VAL A 232 2.08 -4.36 -15.01
C VAL A 232 2.18 -5.85 -15.38
N ARG A 233 1.44 -6.28 -16.41
CA ARG A 233 1.50 -7.61 -17.02
C ARG A 233 2.40 -7.67 -18.26
N GLY A 234 3.18 -6.63 -18.51
CA GLY A 234 4.07 -6.54 -19.68
C GLY A 234 5.11 -7.66 -19.68
N ARG A 235 5.79 -7.84 -20.80
CA ARG A 235 6.87 -8.82 -20.93
C ARG A 235 8.22 -8.13 -20.87
N LEU A 236 9.22 -8.87 -20.37
CA LEU A 236 10.61 -8.46 -20.43
C LEU A 236 11.23 -9.19 -21.63
N ASP A 237 11.25 -8.51 -22.78
CA ASP A 237 11.61 -9.08 -24.08
C ASP A 237 13.13 -9.15 -24.32
N ALA A 238 13.96 -8.54 -23.47
CA ALA A 238 15.41 -8.67 -23.57
C ALA A 238 15.88 -10.10 -23.30
N SER A 239 16.86 -10.59 -24.07
CA SER A 239 17.35 -11.97 -24.00
C SER A 239 17.90 -12.37 -22.62
N CYS A 240 18.41 -11.42 -21.83
CA CYS A 240 18.87 -11.68 -20.46
C CYS A 240 17.73 -12.10 -19.50
N PHE A 241 16.46 -11.91 -19.89
CA PHE A 241 15.28 -12.28 -19.11
C PHE A 241 14.55 -13.52 -19.64
N GLU A 242 15.16 -14.30 -20.54
CA GLU A 242 14.58 -15.57 -21.00
C GLU A 242 14.33 -16.58 -19.87
N LYS A 243 15.09 -16.47 -18.77
CA LYS A 243 14.90 -17.28 -17.54
C LYS A 243 13.65 -16.91 -16.73
N CYS A 244 13.08 -15.72 -16.96
CA CYS A 244 11.88 -15.27 -16.27
C CYS A 244 10.63 -15.88 -16.91
N ASP A 245 9.62 -16.17 -16.08
CA ASP A 245 8.33 -16.61 -16.60
C ASP A 245 7.56 -15.42 -17.18
N GLN A 246 7.57 -15.30 -18.50
CA GLN A 246 6.89 -14.21 -19.22
C GLN A 246 5.36 -14.25 -19.05
N SER A 247 4.78 -15.35 -18.56
CA SER A 247 3.35 -15.45 -18.27
C SER A 247 2.95 -14.79 -16.94
N GLU A 248 3.89 -14.67 -16.00
CA GLU A 248 3.69 -14.03 -14.68
C GLU A 248 3.67 -12.49 -14.79
N GLY A 249 4.24 -11.94 -15.87
CA GLY A 249 4.26 -10.51 -16.19
C GLY A 249 5.35 -9.72 -15.47
N LEU A 250 5.58 -8.49 -15.96
CA LEU A 250 6.69 -7.61 -15.61
C LEU A 250 6.83 -7.40 -14.11
N PHE A 251 5.74 -7.07 -13.41
CA PHE A 251 5.79 -6.80 -11.97
C PHE A 251 6.30 -8.00 -11.16
N ARG A 252 5.78 -9.19 -11.44
CA ARG A 252 6.20 -10.42 -10.74
C ARG A 252 7.61 -10.84 -11.11
N ASN A 253 8.00 -10.64 -12.37
CA ASN A 253 9.36 -10.92 -12.83
C ASN A 253 10.41 -10.00 -12.18
N VAL A 254 10.10 -8.71 -11.99
CA VAL A 254 10.99 -7.79 -11.26
C VAL A 254 11.18 -8.23 -9.80
N LEU A 255 10.11 -8.63 -9.11
CA LEU A 255 10.21 -9.16 -7.75
C LEU A 255 10.96 -10.48 -7.68
N HIS A 256 10.78 -11.35 -8.69
CA HIS A 256 11.53 -12.60 -8.79
C HIS A 256 13.02 -12.34 -9.02
N LEU A 257 13.38 -11.38 -9.88
CA LEU A 257 14.78 -10.97 -10.08
C LEU A 257 15.38 -10.39 -8.80
N LEU A 258 14.61 -9.63 -8.02
CA LEU A 258 15.04 -9.12 -6.72
C LEU A 258 15.32 -10.26 -5.73
N GLU A 259 14.38 -11.20 -5.57
CA GLU A 259 14.53 -12.41 -4.73
C GLU A 259 15.78 -13.19 -5.15
N HIS A 260 15.93 -13.44 -6.46
CA HIS A 260 17.07 -14.16 -7.01
C HIS A 260 18.40 -13.44 -6.74
N CYS A 261 18.46 -12.12 -6.90
CA CYS A 261 19.67 -11.34 -6.59
C CYS A 261 20.01 -11.39 -5.10
N ILE A 262 19.02 -11.36 -4.20
CA ILE A 262 19.27 -11.48 -2.75
C ILE A 262 19.93 -12.83 -2.42
N GLU A 263 19.50 -13.91 -3.09
CA GLU A 263 19.92 -15.28 -2.80
C GLU A 263 21.23 -15.72 -3.47
N THR A 264 21.64 -15.09 -4.57
CA THR A 264 22.76 -15.57 -5.39
C THR A 264 23.98 -14.65 -5.39
N GLU A 265 25.19 -15.23 -5.31
CA GLU A 265 26.46 -14.51 -5.50
C GLU A 265 26.81 -14.34 -6.98
N GLU A 266 27.61 -13.32 -7.31
CA GLU A 266 28.03 -13.02 -8.68
C GLU A 266 28.87 -14.14 -9.33
N HIS A 267 29.59 -14.92 -8.53
CA HIS A 267 30.46 -16.00 -9.01
C HIS A 267 29.69 -17.24 -9.48
N ASP A 268 28.55 -17.54 -8.87
CA ASP A 268 27.71 -18.70 -9.24
C ASP A 268 26.95 -18.50 -10.55
N ALA A 269 26.61 -17.26 -10.89
CA ALA A 269 25.98 -16.92 -12.17
C ALA A 269 26.89 -17.17 -13.38
N LYS A 270 28.21 -17.00 -13.22
CA LYS A 270 29.22 -17.31 -14.27
C LYS A 270 29.57 -18.81 -14.30
N SER A 271 29.57 -19.47 -13.15
CA SER A 271 29.80 -20.92 -13.01
C SER A 271 28.77 -21.76 -13.79
N ASN A 272 27.48 -21.43 -13.66
CA ASN A 272 26.40 -22.14 -14.36
C ASN A 272 26.38 -21.94 -15.89
N ARG A 273 27.08 -20.93 -16.43
CA ARG A 273 27.28 -20.77 -17.89
C ARG A 273 28.45 -21.61 -18.43
N SER A 274 29.27 -22.21 -17.56
CA SER A 274 30.44 -23.02 -17.95
C SER A 274 30.21 -24.55 -17.92
N GLY A 275 29.00 -24.98 -17.57
CA GLY A 275 28.60 -26.39 -17.43
C GLY A 275 28.38 -27.15 -18.74
N GLN A 276 29.25 -26.99 -19.74
CA GLN A 276 29.31 -27.91 -20.87
C GLN A 276 30.69 -27.89 -21.53
N ARG A 277 31.72 -28.45 -20.87
CA ARG A 277 32.90 -28.95 -21.58
C ARG A 277 33.56 -30.07 -20.79
N THR A 278 33.35 -31.28 -21.28
CA THR A 278 34.03 -32.49 -20.86
C THR A 278 35.51 -32.43 -21.22
N ASN A 279 36.33 -32.60 -20.17
CA ASN A 279 37.63 -33.27 -20.11
C ASN A 279 38.84 -32.90 -21.01
N ARG A 280 39.93 -32.66 -20.27
CA ARG A 280 41.36 -32.98 -20.50
C ARG A 280 42.19 -32.04 -21.37
N GLY A 281 43.09 -31.32 -20.71
CA GLY A 281 44.24 -30.69 -21.34
C GLY A 281 44.98 -29.71 -20.44
N ARG A 282 45.77 -30.23 -19.50
CA ARG A 282 46.71 -29.47 -18.66
C ARG A 282 47.75 -28.77 -19.54
N ARG A 283 47.76 -27.44 -19.62
CA ARG A 283 48.94 -26.63 -20.04
C ARG A 283 48.94 -25.25 -19.37
N LYS A 284 50.15 -24.85 -18.97
CA LYS A 284 50.59 -23.64 -18.24
C LYS A 284 50.07 -22.32 -18.83
N PRO A 285 50.11 -21.20 -18.05
CA PRO A 285 49.71 -19.89 -18.56
C PRO A 285 50.74 -19.40 -19.58
N PRO A 286 50.34 -18.80 -20.71
CA PRO A 286 51.25 -18.00 -21.50
C PRO A 286 51.03 -16.51 -21.21
N ASN A 287 52.16 -15.86 -20.95
CA ASN A 287 52.41 -14.43 -21.11
C ASN A 287 51.77 -13.86 -22.39
N GLU A 288 51.45 -12.57 -22.30
CA GLU A 288 51.57 -11.57 -23.37
C GLU A 288 52.03 -12.08 -24.75
N GLU A 289 51.08 -12.51 -25.58
CA GLU A 289 51.26 -12.57 -27.04
C GLU A 289 50.04 -11.93 -27.73
N MET A 290 50.17 -10.61 -27.86
CA MET A 290 49.88 -9.79 -29.03
C MET A 290 49.34 -10.49 -30.30
N PHE A 291 48.32 -9.86 -30.90
CA PHE A 291 47.86 -9.99 -32.29
C PHE A 291 47.14 -11.28 -32.70
N PHE A 292 45.83 -11.38 -32.39
CA PHE A 292 44.76 -11.64 -33.37
C PHE A 292 43.41 -11.32 -32.71
N SER A 293 43.15 -10.03 -32.46
CA SER A 293 41.79 -9.56 -32.20
C SER A 293 41.07 -9.58 -33.55
N ASN A 294 40.32 -10.65 -33.81
CA ASN A 294 39.40 -10.67 -34.95
C ASN A 294 38.49 -9.44 -34.84
N TYR A 295 38.17 -8.76 -35.94
CA TYR A 295 37.18 -7.67 -35.95
C TYR A 295 35.88 -8.09 -35.26
N ASN A 296 35.49 -9.36 -35.36
CA ASN A 296 34.35 -9.91 -34.61
C ASN A 296 34.57 -9.93 -33.09
N SER A 297 35.78 -10.21 -32.61
CA SER A 297 36.14 -10.16 -31.19
C SER A 297 36.16 -8.73 -30.67
N TRP A 298 36.77 -7.81 -31.43
CA TRP A 298 36.74 -6.37 -31.13
C TRP A 298 35.31 -5.82 -31.14
N MET A 299 34.50 -6.17 -32.15
CA MET A 299 33.10 -5.77 -32.23
C MET A 299 32.28 -6.35 -31.07
N THR A 300 32.52 -7.60 -30.66
CA THR A 300 31.80 -8.21 -29.52
C THR A 300 32.19 -7.55 -28.19
N LEU A 301 33.47 -7.19 -28.01
CA LEU A 301 33.98 -6.49 -26.82
C LEU A 301 33.54 -5.02 -26.76
N ASN A 302 33.37 -4.37 -27.91
CA ASN A 302 33.08 -2.94 -28.01
C ASN A 302 31.66 -2.64 -28.51
N ARG A 303 30.71 -3.59 -28.43
CA ARG A 303 29.31 -3.34 -28.81
C ARG A 303 28.53 -2.76 -27.64
N LEU A 304 27.61 -1.83 -27.94
CA LEU A 304 26.55 -1.45 -27.02
C LEU A 304 25.71 -2.68 -26.67
N CYS A 305 25.72 -3.05 -25.39
CA CYS A 305 24.99 -4.21 -24.88
C CYS A 305 23.89 -3.73 -23.93
N TYR A 306 22.74 -4.42 -24.00
CA TYR A 306 21.64 -4.29 -23.07
C TYR A 306 21.46 -5.62 -22.35
N ASP A 307 22.20 -5.82 -21.26
CA ASP A 307 22.25 -7.07 -20.51
C ASP A 307 22.31 -6.81 -19.01
N PHE A 308 21.22 -7.17 -18.34
CA PHE A 308 21.09 -7.08 -16.88
C PHE A 308 22.10 -7.95 -16.14
N ASP A 309 22.43 -9.13 -16.68
CA ASP A 309 23.35 -10.07 -16.01
C ASP A 309 24.81 -9.61 -16.07
N GLN A 310 25.14 -8.63 -16.92
CA GLN A 310 26.48 -8.02 -17.01
C GLN A 310 26.69 -6.87 -16.03
N LEU A 311 25.63 -6.38 -15.38
CA LEU A 311 25.72 -5.29 -14.43
C LEU A 311 26.29 -5.78 -13.09
N PRO A 312 27.10 -4.94 -12.40
CA PRO A 312 27.52 -5.25 -11.04
C PRO A 312 26.30 -5.33 -10.11
N ARG A 313 26.40 -6.16 -9.06
CA ARG A 313 25.33 -6.45 -8.11
C ARG A 313 24.67 -5.19 -7.57
N GLU A 314 25.47 -4.21 -7.16
CA GLU A 314 24.97 -2.96 -6.60
C GLU A 314 24.08 -2.21 -7.61
N GLU A 315 24.54 -2.09 -8.85
CA GLU A 315 23.79 -1.44 -9.92
C GLU A 315 22.53 -2.22 -10.31
N ARG A 316 22.57 -3.57 -10.24
CA ARG A 316 21.37 -4.40 -10.42
C ARG A 316 20.30 -4.08 -9.39
N PHE A 317 20.67 -3.98 -8.11
CA PHE A 317 19.71 -3.62 -7.05
C PHE A 317 19.18 -2.21 -7.24
N GLN A 318 20.05 -1.21 -7.45
CA GLN A 318 19.63 0.18 -7.68
C GLN A 318 18.62 0.29 -8.83
N ARG A 319 18.85 -0.41 -9.95
CA ARG A 319 17.92 -0.42 -11.09
C ARG A 319 16.64 -1.18 -10.81
N LEU A 320 16.70 -2.32 -10.11
CA LEU A 320 15.51 -3.06 -9.69
C LEU A 320 14.62 -2.22 -8.77
N PHE A 321 15.21 -1.53 -7.79
CA PHE A 321 14.45 -0.65 -6.89
C PHE A 321 13.92 0.59 -7.60
N ALA A 322 14.65 1.18 -8.54
CA ALA A 322 14.15 2.29 -9.36
C ALA A 322 12.91 1.87 -10.20
N VAL A 323 12.97 0.70 -10.85
CA VAL A 323 11.81 0.16 -11.59
C VAL A 323 10.66 -0.20 -10.65
N LEU A 324 10.94 -0.85 -9.52
CA LEU A 324 9.92 -1.21 -8.54
C LEU A 324 9.27 0.02 -7.91
N HIS A 325 10.02 1.11 -7.68
CA HIS A 325 9.50 2.38 -7.19
C HIS A 325 8.40 2.92 -8.12
N ILE A 326 8.64 2.96 -9.43
CA ILE A 326 7.67 3.42 -10.43
C ILE A 326 6.43 2.54 -10.45
N LEU A 327 6.62 1.21 -10.41
CA LEU A 327 5.52 0.25 -10.39
C LEU A 327 4.68 0.37 -9.11
N VAL A 328 5.31 0.51 -7.95
CA VAL A 328 4.63 0.69 -6.67
C VAL A 328 3.89 2.02 -6.65
N LYS A 329 4.47 3.12 -7.15
CA LYS A 329 3.79 4.42 -7.34
C LYS A 329 2.54 4.28 -8.20
N LEU A 330 2.61 3.53 -9.31
CA LEU A 330 1.45 3.21 -10.15
C LEU A 330 0.35 2.47 -9.36
N LEU A 331 0.73 1.45 -8.57
CA LEU A 331 -0.23 0.68 -7.76
C LEU A 331 -0.88 1.54 -6.67
N GLU A 332 -0.12 2.40 -5.98
CA GLU A 332 -0.63 3.34 -4.99
C GLU A 332 -1.63 4.33 -5.61
N MET A 333 -1.29 4.90 -6.77
CA MET A 333 -2.16 5.84 -7.48
C MET A 333 -3.48 5.20 -7.92
N ASP A 334 -3.44 3.97 -8.46
CA ASP A 334 -4.66 3.25 -8.83
C ASP A 334 -5.48 2.90 -7.60
N PHE A 335 -4.83 2.32 -6.58
CA PHE A 335 -5.53 1.81 -5.41
C PHE A 335 -6.14 2.93 -4.57
N ALA A 336 -5.43 4.04 -4.41
CA ALA A 336 -5.93 5.21 -3.70
C ALA A 336 -7.25 5.71 -4.31
N MET A 337 -7.27 5.89 -5.64
CA MET A 337 -8.47 6.32 -6.34
C MET A 337 -9.54 5.24 -6.40
N TRP A 338 -9.16 3.97 -6.39
CA TRP A 338 -10.11 2.86 -6.32
C TRP A 338 -10.87 2.85 -4.99
N ILE A 339 -10.20 3.07 -3.85
CA ILE A 339 -10.82 3.13 -2.52
C ILE A 339 -11.88 4.23 -2.48
N LEU A 340 -11.53 5.44 -2.92
CA LEU A 340 -12.44 6.59 -2.95
C LEU A 340 -13.67 6.37 -3.85
N ARG A 341 -13.54 5.55 -4.90
CA ARG A 341 -14.62 5.26 -5.87
C ARG A 341 -15.45 4.04 -5.52
N ASN A 342 -15.07 3.27 -4.50
CA ASN A 342 -15.80 2.06 -4.12
C ASN A 342 -16.03 2.02 -2.59
N PRO A 343 -16.63 3.08 -2.00
CA PRO A 343 -16.88 3.14 -0.56
C PRO A 343 -17.96 2.17 -0.09
N THR A 344 -18.78 1.66 -1.02
CA THR A 344 -19.80 0.65 -0.74
C THR A 344 -19.54 -0.58 -1.59
N LYS A 345 -19.94 -1.75 -1.08
CA LYS A 345 -19.73 -3.04 -1.74
C LYS A 345 -18.25 -3.31 -2.04
N THR A 346 -17.35 -2.86 -1.16
CA THR A 346 -15.90 -2.90 -1.37
C THR A 346 -15.40 -4.31 -1.64
N HIS A 347 -15.79 -5.30 -0.83
CA HIS A 347 -15.50 -6.71 -1.10
C HIS A 347 -15.99 -7.19 -2.48
N GLN A 348 -17.23 -6.89 -2.86
CA GLN A 348 -17.78 -7.30 -4.17
C GLN A 348 -17.02 -6.68 -5.35
N ASN A 349 -16.63 -5.40 -5.24
CA ASN A 349 -15.85 -4.73 -6.28
C ASN A 349 -14.40 -5.21 -6.30
N LEU A 350 -13.82 -5.58 -5.14
CA LEU A 350 -12.48 -6.15 -5.03
C LEU A 350 -12.42 -7.53 -5.70
N CYS A 351 -13.46 -8.35 -5.54
CA CYS A 351 -13.54 -9.68 -6.13
C CYS A 351 -13.96 -9.68 -7.61
N ASN A 352 -14.33 -8.51 -8.17
CA ASN A 352 -14.77 -8.39 -9.56
C ASN A 352 -13.57 -8.10 -10.50
N PRO A 353 -13.21 -9.00 -11.43
CA PRO A 353 -12.04 -8.81 -12.31
C PRO A 353 -12.05 -7.52 -13.14
N SER A 354 -13.23 -7.00 -13.47
CA SER A 354 -13.38 -5.77 -14.25
C SER A 354 -13.26 -4.48 -13.43
N ARG A 355 -13.43 -4.59 -12.10
CA ARG A 355 -13.49 -3.43 -11.19
C ARG A 355 -12.39 -3.44 -10.15
N CYS A 356 -11.75 -4.56 -9.88
CA CYS A 356 -10.74 -4.68 -8.84
C CYS A 356 -9.49 -3.83 -9.16
N PRO A 357 -8.81 -3.28 -8.15
CA PRO A 357 -7.61 -2.48 -8.32
C PRO A 357 -6.46 -3.33 -8.87
N LEU A 358 -5.44 -2.68 -9.45
CA LEU A 358 -4.28 -3.36 -10.04
C LEU A 358 -3.59 -4.29 -9.04
N VAL A 359 -3.43 -3.86 -7.77
CA VAL A 359 -2.83 -4.71 -6.73
C VAL A 359 -3.60 -6.01 -6.54
N ALA A 360 -4.93 -5.98 -6.57
CA ALA A 360 -5.73 -7.18 -6.39
C ALA A 360 -5.51 -8.18 -7.51
N GLN A 361 -5.43 -7.68 -8.75
CA GLN A 361 -5.18 -8.49 -9.95
C GLN A 361 -3.78 -9.10 -10.00
N LEU A 362 -2.81 -8.47 -9.35
CA LEU A 362 -1.42 -8.95 -9.31
C LEU A 362 -1.19 -9.93 -8.19
N VAL A 363 -1.87 -9.74 -7.05
CA VAL A 363 -1.67 -10.56 -5.86
C VAL A 363 -2.53 -11.82 -5.90
N TRP A 364 -3.81 -11.72 -6.30
CA TRP A 364 -4.76 -12.83 -6.22
C TRP A 364 -5.31 -13.24 -7.59
N ASN A 365 -5.40 -14.56 -7.78
CA ASN A 365 -6.08 -15.21 -8.90
C ASN A 365 -7.40 -15.86 -8.46
N GLY A 366 -8.13 -15.25 -7.51
CA GLY A 366 -9.36 -15.84 -6.99
C GLY A 366 -9.68 -15.43 -5.56
N ASP A 367 -9.23 -16.20 -4.58
CA ASP A 367 -9.54 -16.00 -3.16
C ASP A 367 -8.90 -14.70 -2.61
N HIS A 368 -9.61 -13.58 -2.75
CA HIS A 368 -9.10 -12.25 -2.42
C HIS A 368 -8.97 -12.08 -0.90
N GLY A 369 -7.81 -11.60 -0.46
CA GLY A 369 -7.52 -11.39 0.96
C GLY A 369 -6.84 -12.58 1.64
N SER A 370 -6.75 -13.74 1.00
CA SER A 370 -6.06 -14.89 1.59
C SER A 370 -4.54 -14.83 1.39
N VAL A 371 -3.80 -15.50 2.28
CA VAL A 371 -2.34 -15.58 2.20
C VAL A 371 -1.93 -16.67 1.22
N ASN A 372 -1.38 -16.26 0.08
CA ASN A 372 -0.90 -17.14 -0.97
C ASN A 372 0.64 -17.17 -1.05
N LEU A 373 1.19 -17.92 -2.02
CA LEU A 373 2.64 -18.05 -2.20
C LEU A 373 3.32 -16.70 -2.53
N PHE A 374 2.67 -15.84 -3.32
CA PHE A 374 3.18 -14.51 -3.64
C PHE A 374 3.37 -13.68 -2.36
N ILE A 375 2.38 -13.65 -1.48
CA ILE A 375 2.45 -12.92 -0.20
C ILE A 375 3.57 -13.48 0.69
N LYS A 376 3.70 -14.81 0.76
CA LYS A 376 4.78 -15.45 1.54
C LYS A 376 6.18 -15.07 1.01
N LYS A 377 6.37 -15.06 -0.31
CA LYS A 377 7.62 -14.62 -0.94
C LYS A 377 7.90 -13.13 -0.72
N LEU A 378 6.87 -12.29 -0.78
CA LEU A 378 6.98 -10.87 -0.46
C LEU A 378 7.43 -10.65 0.99
N PHE A 379 6.84 -11.37 1.95
CA PHE A 379 7.29 -11.33 3.35
C PHE A 379 8.72 -11.82 3.50
N GLN A 380 9.09 -12.93 2.86
CA GLN A 380 10.44 -13.46 2.92
C GLN A 380 11.47 -12.46 2.38
N THR A 381 11.17 -11.83 1.24
CA THR A 381 12.01 -10.80 0.62
C THR A 381 12.18 -9.61 1.57
N PHE A 382 11.07 -9.08 2.11
CA PHE A 382 11.09 -7.97 3.06
C PHE A 382 11.90 -8.27 4.32
N ILE A 383 11.73 -9.45 4.91
CA ILE A 383 12.47 -9.88 6.11
C ILE A 383 13.95 -10.08 5.79
N ASN A 384 14.29 -10.68 4.65
CA ASN A 384 15.68 -10.87 4.23
C ASN A 384 16.40 -9.54 4.07
N MET A 385 15.75 -8.54 3.46
CA MET A 385 16.33 -7.19 3.32
C MET A 385 16.59 -6.52 4.67
N ASN A 386 15.65 -6.63 5.63
CA ASN A 386 15.85 -6.12 7.00
C ASN A 386 16.93 -6.88 7.77
N ALA A 387 17.09 -8.18 7.50
CA ALA A 387 18.14 -9.01 8.10
C ALA A 387 19.52 -8.67 7.54
N LEU A 388 19.59 -8.38 6.25
CA LEU A 388 20.79 -7.99 5.53
C LEU A 388 21.11 -6.49 5.63
N GLN A 389 20.23 -5.71 6.26
CA GLN A 389 20.39 -4.26 6.47
C GLN A 389 20.62 -3.49 5.16
N TYR A 390 19.79 -3.78 4.15
CA TYR A 390 19.80 -3.02 2.89
C TYR A 390 19.45 -1.53 3.15
N PRO A 391 19.78 -0.61 2.22
CA PRO A 391 19.47 0.80 2.36
C PRO A 391 17.99 1.06 2.72
N GLU A 392 17.74 2.01 3.62
CA GLU A 392 16.39 2.29 4.10
C GLU A 392 15.44 2.70 2.98
N GLU A 393 15.93 3.45 1.98
CA GLU A 393 15.15 3.87 0.80
C GLU A 393 14.66 2.66 0.00
N ASP A 394 15.48 1.62 -0.13
CA ASP A 394 15.13 0.39 -0.86
C ASP A 394 14.15 -0.50 -0.07
N ILE A 395 14.39 -0.63 1.25
CA ILE A 395 13.45 -1.29 2.16
C ILE A 395 12.10 -0.56 2.12
N ALA A 396 12.11 0.77 2.02
CA ALA A 396 10.91 1.57 1.93
C ALA A 396 10.09 1.24 0.67
N VAL A 397 10.70 0.95 -0.48
CA VAL A 397 9.94 0.54 -1.68
C VAL A 397 9.16 -0.75 -1.44
N VAL A 398 9.79 -1.77 -0.82
CA VAL A 398 9.12 -3.04 -0.51
C VAL A 398 8.10 -2.88 0.63
N SER A 399 8.39 -2.04 1.62
CA SER A 399 7.46 -1.70 2.70
C SER A 399 6.18 -1.01 2.19
N ARG A 400 6.28 -0.13 1.18
CA ARG A 400 5.11 0.43 0.46
C ARG A 400 4.26 -0.69 -0.13
N LEU A 401 4.88 -1.62 -0.85
CA LEU A 401 4.16 -2.76 -1.43
C LEU A 401 3.47 -3.62 -0.36
N VAL A 402 4.16 -3.96 0.73
CA VAL A 402 3.57 -4.69 1.86
C VAL A 402 2.37 -3.92 2.43
N ASN A 403 2.45 -2.60 2.56
CA ASN A 403 1.34 -1.78 3.05
C ASN A 403 0.12 -1.81 2.11
N ILE A 404 0.33 -1.67 0.79
CA ILE A 404 -0.75 -1.74 -0.21
C ILE A 404 -1.46 -3.09 -0.13
N VAL A 405 -0.71 -4.20 -0.05
CA VAL A 405 -1.28 -5.54 0.10
C VAL A 405 -2.04 -5.68 1.41
N THR A 406 -1.49 -5.16 2.52
CA THR A 406 -2.13 -5.18 3.84
C THR A 406 -3.48 -4.46 3.80
N VAL A 407 -3.53 -3.28 3.20
CA VAL A 407 -4.76 -2.49 3.06
C VAL A 407 -5.77 -3.22 2.16
N ALA A 408 -5.33 -3.89 1.09
CA ALA A 408 -6.20 -4.69 0.25
C ALA A 408 -6.80 -5.91 0.97
N VAL A 409 -6.01 -6.60 1.81
CA VAL A 409 -6.52 -7.68 2.69
C VAL A 409 -7.56 -7.13 3.65
N ASN A 410 -7.28 -6.01 4.32
CA ASN A 410 -8.23 -5.37 5.22
C ASN A 410 -9.55 -5.01 4.51
N LEU A 411 -9.46 -4.45 3.30
CA LEU A 411 -10.63 -4.10 2.50
C LEU A 411 -11.44 -5.31 2.01
N SER A 412 -10.82 -6.48 1.83
CA SER A 412 -11.56 -7.70 1.46
C SER A 412 -12.53 -8.14 2.56
N GLU A 413 -12.28 -7.77 3.81
CA GLU A 413 -13.09 -8.18 4.96
C GLU A 413 -14.24 -7.22 5.29
N ILE A 414 -14.21 -6.05 4.65
CA ILE A 414 -15.25 -5.03 4.78
C ILE A 414 -16.50 -5.50 4.02
N GLN A 415 -17.51 -5.87 4.80
CA GLN A 415 -18.83 -6.23 4.34
C GLN A 415 -19.86 -5.32 5.02
N LEU A 416 -20.90 -4.94 4.27
CA LEU A 416 -22.03 -4.19 4.83
C LEU A 416 -22.95 -5.17 5.56
N SER A 417 -23.18 -4.92 6.85
CA SER A 417 -24.21 -5.58 7.65
C SER A 417 -25.27 -4.53 7.97
N ASP A 418 -26.51 -4.74 7.54
CA ASP A 418 -27.64 -3.81 7.76
C ASP A 418 -27.37 -2.36 7.29
N GLY A 419 -26.56 -2.20 6.24
CA GLY A 419 -26.19 -0.89 5.69
C GLY A 419 -25.09 -0.14 6.45
N LEU A 420 -24.55 -0.74 7.52
CA LEU A 420 -23.44 -0.20 8.31
C LEU A 420 -22.18 -1.08 8.20
N ILE A 421 -21.03 -0.47 8.50
CA ILE A 421 -19.71 -1.10 8.44
C ILE A 421 -18.99 -0.90 9.77
N PRO A 422 -18.59 -1.97 10.48
CA PRO A 422 -17.69 -1.84 11.61
C PRO A 422 -16.32 -1.38 11.12
N TYR A 423 -15.80 -0.31 11.71
CA TYR A 423 -14.54 0.31 11.28
C TYR A 423 -13.72 0.80 12.49
N PRO A 424 -12.39 0.55 12.54
CA PRO A 424 -11.60 -0.26 11.61
C PRO A 424 -12.04 -1.74 11.59
N SER A 425 -12.04 -2.37 10.41
CA SER A 425 -12.49 -3.75 10.25
C SER A 425 -11.30 -4.69 10.22
N VAL A 426 -11.04 -5.42 11.30
CA VAL A 426 -9.95 -6.41 11.37
C VAL A 426 -10.57 -7.75 11.75
N LYS A 427 -10.62 -8.69 10.80
CA LYS A 427 -11.20 -10.02 11.01
C LYS A 427 -10.13 -11.10 10.72
N ASP A 428 -10.58 -12.33 10.49
CA ASP A 428 -9.74 -13.53 10.46
C ASP A 428 -8.64 -13.50 9.38
N ASN A 429 -8.91 -12.98 8.18
CA ASN A 429 -7.92 -12.88 7.10
C ASN A 429 -6.85 -11.85 7.45
N SER A 430 -7.22 -10.67 7.96
CA SER A 430 -6.23 -9.68 8.42
C SER A 430 -5.36 -10.25 9.54
N GLN A 431 -5.96 -10.93 10.52
CA GLN A 431 -5.23 -11.58 11.61
C GLN A 431 -4.35 -12.73 11.10
N HIS A 432 -4.83 -13.54 10.16
CA HIS A 432 -4.05 -14.61 9.55
C HIS A 432 -2.85 -14.04 8.77
N TYR A 433 -3.06 -12.96 8.00
CA TYR A 433 -2.02 -12.25 7.27
C TYR A 433 -0.90 -11.76 8.20
N ALA A 434 -1.25 -11.10 9.31
CA ALA A 434 -0.27 -10.66 10.32
C ALA A 434 0.48 -11.85 10.97
N ARG A 435 -0.25 -12.94 11.31
CA ARG A 435 0.36 -14.17 11.84
C ARG A 435 1.32 -14.82 10.86
N GLN A 436 1.04 -14.79 9.56
CA GLN A 436 1.95 -15.33 8.54
C GLN A 436 3.21 -14.49 8.39
N LEU A 437 3.12 -13.15 8.50
CA LEU A 437 4.30 -12.29 8.54
C LEU A 437 5.17 -12.62 9.75
N TRP A 438 4.58 -12.71 10.94
CA TRP A 438 5.28 -13.11 12.16
C TRP A 438 5.92 -14.50 12.05
N LYS A 439 5.19 -15.49 11.51
CA LYS A 439 5.72 -16.83 11.29
C LYS A 439 6.92 -16.83 10.34
N THR A 440 6.85 -16.04 9.27
CA THR A 440 7.96 -15.90 8.32
C THR A 440 9.18 -15.30 9.01
N LEU A 441 8.98 -14.26 9.82
CA LEU A 441 10.03 -13.62 10.62
C LEU A 441 10.66 -14.61 11.61
N GLU A 442 9.84 -15.33 12.38
CA GLU A 442 10.28 -16.34 13.35
C GLU A 442 11.03 -17.50 12.72
N SER A 443 10.63 -17.92 11.51
CA SER A 443 11.28 -18.99 10.76
C SER A 443 12.58 -18.57 10.08
N SER A 444 12.90 -17.27 10.07
CA SER A 444 14.12 -16.77 9.46
C SER A 444 15.36 -17.30 10.19
N ARG A 445 16.39 -17.68 9.41
CA ARG A 445 17.71 -18.05 9.95
C ARG A 445 18.40 -16.90 10.68
N TYR A 446 17.96 -15.66 10.43
CA TYR A 446 18.47 -14.43 11.02
C TYR A 446 17.63 -13.95 12.21
N PHE A 447 16.65 -14.75 12.66
CA PHE A 447 15.75 -14.34 13.74
C PHE A 447 16.52 -13.92 15.00
N SER A 448 16.28 -12.68 15.43
CA SER A 448 16.83 -12.02 16.61
C SER A 448 15.85 -10.93 17.05
N VAL A 449 15.96 -10.46 18.30
CA VAL A 449 15.15 -9.31 18.76
C VAL A 449 15.46 -8.08 17.90
N GLY A 450 16.74 -7.82 17.60
CA GLY A 450 17.15 -6.72 16.72
C GLY A 450 16.49 -6.78 15.33
N LEU A 451 16.39 -7.97 14.71
CA LEU A 451 15.66 -8.12 13.45
C LEU A 451 14.17 -7.82 13.61
N CYS A 452 13.53 -8.28 14.70
CA CYS A 452 12.13 -7.98 14.97
C CYS A 452 11.90 -6.47 15.12
N LEU A 453 12.73 -5.78 15.89
CA LEU A 453 12.65 -4.33 16.10
C LEU A 453 12.82 -3.57 14.77
N ARG A 454 13.84 -3.90 13.97
CA ARG A 454 14.05 -3.30 12.64
C ARG A 454 12.85 -3.53 11.72
N THR A 455 12.34 -4.76 11.66
CA THR A 455 11.18 -5.11 10.83
C THR A 455 9.93 -4.33 11.27
N ILE A 456 9.70 -4.18 12.58
CA ILE A 456 8.58 -3.40 13.12
C ILE A 456 8.72 -1.91 12.77
N HIS A 457 9.94 -1.36 12.87
CA HIS A 457 10.21 0.03 12.55
C HIS A 457 9.96 0.34 11.06
N THR A 458 10.43 -0.53 10.16
CA THR A 458 10.34 -0.33 8.71
C THR A 458 8.97 -0.61 8.12
N LEU A 459 8.07 -1.28 8.85
CA LEU A 459 6.67 -1.42 8.44
C LEU A 459 6.00 -0.04 8.32
N ARG A 460 5.06 0.11 7.38
CA ARG A 460 4.22 1.32 7.27
C ARG A 460 2.83 1.17 7.88
N SER A 461 2.26 -0.04 7.87
CA SER A 461 0.92 -0.28 8.37
C SER A 461 0.86 -0.25 9.90
N SER A 462 0.07 0.66 10.47
CA SER A 462 -0.19 0.69 11.92
C SER A 462 -0.77 -0.64 12.41
N PHE A 463 -1.64 -1.28 11.63
CA PHE A 463 -2.15 -2.62 11.96
C PHE A 463 -1.03 -3.66 12.12
N LEU A 464 -0.09 -3.75 11.17
CA LEU A 464 1.02 -4.71 11.28
C LEU A 464 2.00 -4.34 12.39
N LYS A 465 2.31 -3.04 12.57
CA LYS A 465 3.16 -2.57 13.68
C LYS A 465 2.62 -3.02 15.02
N LEU A 466 1.32 -2.77 15.26
CA LEU A 466 0.64 -3.20 16.48
C LEU A 466 0.73 -4.71 16.65
N ARG A 467 0.34 -5.49 15.64
CA ARG A 467 0.31 -6.96 15.74
C ARG A 467 1.69 -7.60 15.95
N LEU A 468 2.73 -7.12 15.27
CA LEU A 468 4.07 -7.66 15.46
C LEU A 468 4.66 -7.23 16.81
N SER A 469 4.38 -6.02 17.27
CA SER A 469 4.83 -5.55 18.59
C SER A 469 4.14 -6.33 19.71
N GLU A 470 2.83 -6.59 19.59
CA GLU A 470 2.09 -7.48 20.49
C GLU A 470 2.74 -8.86 20.59
N GLN A 471 3.07 -9.48 19.45
CA GLN A 471 3.70 -10.81 19.42
C GLN A 471 5.09 -10.81 20.05
N LEU A 472 5.90 -9.77 19.79
CA LEU A 472 7.23 -9.64 20.37
C LEU A 472 7.14 -9.43 21.89
N ILE A 473 6.28 -8.52 22.34
CA ILE A 473 6.08 -8.25 23.77
C ILE A 473 5.52 -9.48 24.49
N GLN A 474 4.59 -10.22 23.90
CA GLN A 474 4.07 -11.47 24.48
C GLN A 474 5.14 -12.57 24.59
N LYS A 475 6.13 -12.58 23.68
CA LYS A 475 7.29 -13.48 23.81
C LYS A 475 8.22 -13.09 24.95
N LEU A 476 8.41 -11.79 25.16
CA LEU A 476 9.26 -11.25 26.22
C LEU A 476 8.57 -11.33 27.60
N ASN A 477 7.27 -11.04 27.65
CA ASN A 477 6.41 -11.09 28.81
C ASN A 477 5.08 -11.79 28.46
N ARG A 478 4.95 -13.07 28.83
CA ARG A 478 3.75 -13.88 28.53
C ARG A 478 2.46 -13.34 29.13
N ARG A 479 2.53 -12.48 30.16
CA ARG A 479 1.36 -11.88 30.82
C ARG A 479 0.91 -10.59 30.12
N ALA A 480 1.67 -10.08 29.15
CA ALA A 480 1.34 -8.83 28.47
C ALA A 480 0.10 -8.99 27.58
N ASN A 481 -0.88 -8.12 27.80
CA ASN A 481 -2.05 -7.98 26.96
C ASN A 481 -2.18 -6.51 26.54
N LEU A 482 -2.06 -6.23 25.23
CA LEU A 482 -2.09 -4.89 24.66
C LEU A 482 -3.33 -4.65 23.79
N SER A 483 -4.46 -5.27 24.15
CA SER A 483 -5.72 -5.18 23.39
C SER A 483 -6.32 -3.77 23.33
N ASN A 484 -5.95 -2.87 24.25
CA ASN A 484 -6.45 -1.50 24.38
C ASN A 484 -5.48 -0.63 25.18
N VAL A 485 -5.76 0.68 25.31
CA VAL A 485 -4.86 1.64 25.97
C VAL A 485 -4.61 1.28 27.44
N ARG A 486 -5.59 0.67 28.11
CA ARG A 486 -5.44 0.15 29.47
C ARG A 486 -4.32 -0.90 29.57
N GLY A 487 -4.17 -1.76 28.57
CA GLY A 487 -3.09 -2.75 28.51
C GLY A 487 -1.70 -2.10 28.53
N PHE A 488 -1.52 -1.03 27.75
CA PHE A 488 -0.29 -0.23 27.76
C PHE A 488 -0.05 0.47 29.10
N PHE A 489 -1.10 1.04 29.69
CA PHE A 489 -1.00 1.64 31.01
C PHE A 489 -0.60 0.63 32.09
N HIS A 490 -1.11 -0.61 32.01
CA HIS A 490 -0.70 -1.67 32.93
C HIS A 490 0.79 -2.02 32.78
N GLN A 491 1.33 -2.05 31.56
CA GLN A 491 2.78 -2.24 31.39
C GLN A 491 3.58 -1.10 32.05
N LEU A 492 3.07 0.14 31.97
CA LEU A 492 3.66 1.32 32.62
C LEU A 492 3.58 1.28 34.15
N LEU A 493 2.46 0.81 34.70
CA LEU A 493 2.27 0.72 36.15
C LEU A 493 3.18 -0.33 36.79
N GLU A 494 3.29 -1.51 36.16
CA GLU A 494 4.08 -2.63 36.69
C GLU A 494 5.59 -2.47 36.44
N ARG A 495 6.01 -1.45 35.70
CA ARG A 495 7.43 -1.15 35.39
C ARG A 495 8.21 -2.33 34.80
N PHE A 496 7.58 -3.11 33.91
CA PHE A 496 8.19 -4.30 33.30
C PHE A 496 9.50 -4.04 32.54
N TRP A 497 9.83 -2.79 32.19
CA TRP A 497 11.13 -2.51 31.58
C TRP A 497 12.29 -2.71 32.55
N LEU A 498 12.07 -2.62 33.87
CA LEU A 498 13.10 -2.82 34.88
C LEU A 498 13.62 -4.27 34.96
N ASP A 499 12.92 -5.21 34.33
CA ASP A 499 13.35 -6.61 34.22
C ASP A 499 14.47 -6.79 33.17
N TYR A 500 14.83 -5.73 32.44
CA TYR A 500 15.82 -5.76 31.35
C TYR A 500 17.05 -4.90 31.67
N ASP A 501 18.17 -5.23 31.01
CA ASP A 501 19.43 -4.50 31.17
C ASP A 501 19.36 -3.09 30.55
N GLU A 502 20.03 -2.13 31.20
CA GLU A 502 20.12 -0.73 30.75
C GLU A 502 21.02 -0.58 29.52
N GLU A 503 22.11 -1.35 29.47
CA GLU A 503 23.05 -1.31 28.37
C GLU A 503 22.40 -1.85 27.11
N THR A 504 22.44 -1.06 26.03
CA THR A 504 22.06 -1.56 24.72
C THR A 504 23.08 -2.63 24.37
N PRO A 505 22.68 -3.90 24.14
CA PRO A 505 23.64 -4.94 23.79
C PRO A 505 24.43 -4.42 22.60
N VAL A 506 25.77 -4.48 22.69
CA VAL A 506 26.66 -4.16 21.58
C VAL A 506 26.19 -5.03 20.44
N ALA A 507 25.45 -4.44 19.50
CA ALA A 507 24.98 -5.16 18.35
C ALA A 507 26.22 -5.76 17.69
N ASP A 508 26.12 -6.98 17.18
CA ASP A 508 27.00 -7.43 16.10
C ASP A 508 26.70 -6.52 14.88
N ASP A 509 27.03 -5.23 15.00
CA ASP A 509 27.05 -4.19 13.99
C ASP A 509 28.36 -4.34 13.20
N GLU A 510 28.66 -5.56 12.80
CA GLU A 510 29.43 -5.75 11.58
C GLU A 510 28.57 -5.19 10.45
N ARG A 511 28.66 -3.88 10.24
CA ARG A 511 28.09 -3.23 9.07
C ARG A 511 28.58 -4.05 7.87
N PRO A 512 27.68 -4.60 7.06
CA PRO A 512 28.11 -5.43 5.95
C PRO A 512 29.06 -4.63 5.08
N SER A 513 30.19 -5.24 4.68
CA SER A 513 31.22 -4.59 3.86
C SER A 513 30.72 -4.14 2.48
N SER A 514 29.51 -4.53 2.11
CA SER A 514 28.83 -4.20 0.85
C SER A 514 27.45 -3.63 1.15
N LEU A 515 26.98 -2.71 0.30
CA LEU A 515 25.64 -2.10 0.37
C LEU A 515 24.52 -3.14 0.22
N TYR A 516 24.77 -4.19 -0.58
CA TYR A 516 23.82 -5.27 -0.81
C TYR A 516 24.49 -6.63 -0.58
N PRO A 517 24.67 -7.06 0.68
CA PRO A 517 25.25 -8.36 0.96
C PRO A 517 24.36 -9.50 0.43
N VAL A 518 24.96 -10.67 0.25
CA VAL A 518 24.27 -11.88 -0.22
C VAL A 518 23.69 -12.61 0.98
N LEU A 519 22.51 -13.20 0.81
CA LEU A 519 21.90 -14.01 1.84
C LEU A 519 22.75 -15.25 2.12
N ASN A 520 23.41 -15.28 3.29
CA ASN A 520 24.11 -16.48 3.73
C ASN A 520 23.10 -17.58 4.11
N VAL A 521 22.94 -18.54 3.20
CA VAL A 521 22.05 -19.70 3.38
C VAL A 521 22.59 -20.60 4.50
N HIS A 522 23.89 -20.70 4.72
CA HIS A 522 24.47 -21.57 5.75
C HIS A 522 24.46 -20.98 7.17
N ARG A 523 23.96 -19.76 7.35
CA ARG A 523 23.88 -19.12 8.67
C ARG A 523 23.01 -19.96 9.62
N THR A 524 23.59 -20.29 10.78
CA THR A 524 22.86 -20.88 11.90
C THR A 524 22.23 -19.78 12.74
N ARG A 525 21.01 -20.04 13.24
CA ARG A 525 20.29 -19.11 14.11
C ARG A 525 21.14 -18.76 15.33
N ALA A 526 21.44 -17.47 15.49
CA ALA A 526 22.11 -16.97 16.69
C ALA A 526 21.21 -17.17 17.92
N LYS A 527 21.79 -17.25 19.11
CA LYS A 527 21.01 -17.11 20.35
C LYS A 527 20.26 -15.78 20.28
N ALA A 528 18.99 -15.76 20.68
CA ALA A 528 18.23 -14.53 20.68
C ALA A 528 18.99 -13.49 21.53
N SER A 529 19.32 -12.35 20.93
CA SER A 529 19.84 -11.19 21.64
C SER A 529 18.77 -10.71 22.63
N ASP A 530 19.15 -10.40 23.86
CA ASP A 530 18.25 -9.82 24.85
C ASP A 530 17.82 -8.41 24.42
N ILE A 531 16.67 -7.95 24.94
CA ILE A 531 16.15 -6.60 24.72
C ILE A 531 16.64 -5.70 25.86
N CYS A 532 17.06 -4.47 25.58
CA CYS A 532 17.37 -3.50 26.65
C CYS A 532 16.13 -2.70 27.06
N GLN A 533 16.22 -1.97 28.19
CA GLN A 533 15.12 -1.16 28.72
C GLN A 533 14.59 -0.16 27.68
N GLN A 534 15.48 0.60 27.04
CA GLN A 534 15.12 1.60 26.03
C GLN A 534 14.37 0.97 24.85
N GLN A 535 14.88 -0.14 24.32
CA GLN A 535 14.24 -0.86 23.21
C GLN A 535 12.84 -1.38 23.57
N TYR A 536 12.65 -1.85 24.81
CA TYR A 536 11.34 -2.29 25.28
C TYR A 536 10.35 -1.13 25.40
N VAL A 537 10.79 0.00 25.97
CA VAL A 537 9.97 1.22 26.12
C VAL A 537 9.61 1.82 24.76
N ASP A 538 10.55 1.87 23.82
CA ASP A 538 10.30 2.34 22.45
C ASP A 538 9.37 1.39 21.69
N LEU A 539 9.50 0.07 21.88
CA LEU A 539 8.59 -0.91 21.29
C LEU A 539 7.15 -0.74 21.79
N LEU A 540 6.97 -0.49 23.10
CA LEU A 540 5.65 -0.18 23.67
C LEU A 540 5.07 1.12 23.07
N LEU A 541 5.90 2.14 22.85
CA LEU A 541 5.47 3.39 22.21
C LEU A 541 5.02 3.17 20.78
N VAL A 542 5.81 2.43 20.00
CA VAL A 542 5.48 2.09 18.60
C VAL A 542 4.12 1.38 18.54
N ALA A 543 3.89 0.44 19.45
CA ALA A 543 2.62 -0.27 19.55
C ALA A 543 1.46 0.64 19.96
N LEU A 544 1.64 1.53 20.95
CA LEU A 544 0.61 2.48 21.39
C LEU A 544 0.26 3.48 20.28
N ARG A 545 1.26 4.07 19.62
CA ARG A 545 1.06 4.97 18.46
C ARG A 545 0.27 4.26 17.36
N ALA A 546 0.67 3.04 17.02
CA ALA A 546 -0.02 2.24 16.03
C ALA A 546 -1.48 1.93 16.40
N TYR A 547 -1.77 1.69 17.68
CA TYR A 547 -3.13 1.56 18.20
C TYR A 547 -3.92 2.85 18.03
N CYS A 548 -3.38 3.97 18.52
CA CYS A 548 -4.00 5.29 18.43
C CYS A 548 -4.29 5.71 16.99
N ASP A 549 -3.39 5.43 16.04
CA ASP A 549 -3.56 5.72 14.62
C ASP A 549 -4.65 4.85 13.99
N MET A 550 -4.68 3.56 14.31
CA MET A 550 -5.67 2.63 13.75
C MET A 550 -7.10 2.97 14.19
N TYR A 551 -7.25 3.43 15.44
CA TYR A 551 -8.54 3.82 16.03
C TYR A 551 -8.79 5.32 16.01
N GLN A 552 -7.86 6.13 15.49
CA GLN A 552 -8.00 7.59 15.41
C GLN A 552 -8.33 8.28 16.74
N LEU A 553 -7.75 7.76 17.84
CA LEU A 553 -7.99 8.29 19.18
C LEU A 553 -7.65 9.78 19.30
N PRO A 554 -6.53 10.30 18.73
CA PRO A 554 -6.22 11.73 18.80
C PRO A 554 -7.25 12.60 18.07
N ALA A 555 -7.79 12.13 16.95
CA ALA A 555 -8.81 12.86 16.21
C ALA A 555 -10.13 12.89 16.99
N TYR A 556 -10.54 11.75 17.57
CA TYR A 556 -11.71 11.70 18.44
C TYR A 556 -11.58 12.58 19.68
N PHE A 557 -10.40 12.56 20.33
CA PHE A 557 -10.11 13.43 21.46
C PHE A 557 -10.26 14.91 21.10
N ARG A 558 -9.71 15.37 19.97
CA ARG A 558 -9.88 16.75 19.51
C ARG A 558 -11.34 17.12 19.26
N GLU A 559 -12.10 16.25 18.59
CA GLU A 559 -13.51 16.50 18.32
C GLU A 559 -14.34 16.63 19.60
N ILE A 560 -14.11 15.79 20.62
CA ILE A 560 -14.85 15.91 21.89
C ILE A 560 -14.49 17.19 22.67
N MET A 561 -13.27 17.69 22.54
CA MET A 561 -12.79 18.90 23.21
C MET A 561 -13.32 20.20 22.56
N VAL A 562 -13.74 20.17 21.30
CA VAL A 562 -14.43 21.30 20.65
C VAL A 562 -15.82 21.46 21.31
N GLN A 563 -15.99 22.56 22.07
CA GLN A 563 -17.29 22.93 22.64
C GLN A 563 -18.27 23.28 21.51
N PRO A 564 -19.55 22.88 21.61
CA PRO A 564 -20.55 23.34 20.66
C PRO A 564 -20.63 24.86 20.74
N ALA A 565 -20.48 25.55 19.60
CA ALA A 565 -20.74 26.98 19.54
C ALA A 565 -22.20 27.20 19.91
N ASP A 566 -22.45 27.82 21.07
CA ASP A 566 -23.79 28.18 21.51
C ASP A 566 -24.47 29.04 20.44
N GLY A 567 -25.50 28.47 19.83
CA GLY A 567 -26.36 29.20 18.92
C GLY A 567 -27.19 30.20 19.70
N THR A 568 -26.81 31.48 19.72
CA THR A 568 -27.68 32.67 19.51
C THR A 568 -26.93 33.97 19.80
N SER A 569 -26.66 34.75 18.76
CA SER A 569 -27.17 36.12 18.66
C SER A 569 -26.74 36.74 17.33
N SER A 570 -27.75 37.05 16.53
CA SER A 570 -27.67 38.05 15.47
C SER A 570 -27.12 39.35 16.05
N SER A 571 -25.94 39.79 15.61
CA SER A 571 -25.64 41.21 15.57
C SER A 571 -25.03 41.57 14.22
N THR A 572 -25.77 42.42 13.54
CA THR A 572 -25.49 43.04 12.27
C THR A 572 -24.29 43.97 12.45
N GLN A 573 -23.10 43.55 12.04
CA GLN A 573 -21.99 44.48 11.79
C GLN A 573 -21.28 44.09 10.49
N THR A 574 -21.55 44.89 9.47
CA THR A 574 -20.82 44.92 8.20
C THR A 574 -19.43 45.51 8.43
N PRO A 575 -18.34 44.90 7.93
CA PRO A 575 -17.13 45.64 7.61
C PRO A 575 -16.97 45.78 6.10
N ALA A 576 -16.49 46.97 5.70
CA ALA A 576 -16.21 47.41 4.35
C ALA A 576 -15.01 46.66 3.71
N PRO A 577 -14.78 46.80 2.39
CA PRO A 577 -14.02 45.84 1.60
C PRO A 577 -12.51 46.08 1.70
N SER A 578 -11.74 45.04 2.03
CA SER A 578 -10.29 45.04 1.82
C SER A 578 -9.84 43.64 1.40
N GLU A 579 -9.33 43.61 0.16
CA GLU A 579 -8.45 42.62 -0.48
C GLU A 579 -8.65 41.14 -0.15
N ARG A 580 -9.35 40.47 -1.06
CA ARG A 580 -9.43 39.01 -1.15
C ARG A 580 -8.06 38.42 -1.53
N ILE A 581 -7.33 37.92 -0.54
CA ILE A 581 -6.56 36.69 -0.72
C ILE A 581 -7.53 35.55 -0.37
N VAL A 582 -7.97 34.81 -1.39
CA VAL A 582 -8.80 33.61 -1.22
C VAL A 582 -7.91 32.50 -0.67
N THR A 583 -7.69 32.48 0.64
CA THR A 583 -7.43 31.22 1.35
C THR A 583 -8.74 30.45 1.34
N GLN A 584 -8.81 29.39 0.54
CA GLN A 584 -9.92 28.44 0.56
C GLN A 584 -10.11 27.97 2.01
N SER A 585 -11.33 28.15 2.52
CA SER A 585 -11.76 27.66 3.82
C SER A 585 -11.46 26.15 3.95
N ASP A 586 -10.72 25.75 4.98
CA ASP A 586 -10.52 24.37 5.45
C ASP A 586 -11.82 23.77 6.04
N ALA A 587 -12.98 24.10 5.46
CA ALA A 587 -14.21 23.39 5.77
C ALA A 587 -14.07 21.95 5.23
N PRO A 588 -14.20 20.92 6.08
CA PRO A 588 -14.11 19.53 5.63
C PRO A 588 -15.19 19.28 4.56
N ASP A 589 -14.79 18.77 3.39
CA ASP A 589 -15.74 18.37 2.35
C ASP A 589 -16.62 17.25 2.92
N GLU A 590 -17.87 17.55 3.27
CA GLU A 590 -18.80 16.59 3.89
C GLU A 590 -19.00 15.33 3.05
N ARG A 591 -18.71 15.38 1.74
CA ARG A 591 -18.75 14.23 0.83
C ARG A 591 -17.64 13.22 1.09
N MET A 592 -16.59 13.61 1.82
CA MET A 592 -15.46 12.78 2.24
C MET A 592 -15.65 12.22 3.66
N ILE A 593 -16.90 12.12 4.12
CA ILE A 593 -17.27 11.48 5.39
C ILE A 593 -18.19 10.31 5.09
N PHE A 594 -17.73 9.10 5.41
CA PHE A 594 -18.54 7.90 5.22
C PHE A 594 -19.58 7.77 6.32
N GLN A 595 -20.84 8.05 5.98
CA GLN A 595 -21.93 7.96 6.94
C GLN A 595 -22.30 6.51 7.30
N GLY A 596 -21.85 5.50 6.55
CA GLY A 596 -22.20 4.11 6.80
C GLY A 596 -21.37 3.41 7.89
N VAL A 597 -20.68 4.12 8.78
CA VAL A 597 -19.93 3.49 9.88
C VAL A 597 -20.88 3.02 10.98
N ALA A 598 -20.72 1.77 11.42
CA ALA A 598 -21.41 1.21 12.57
C ALA A 598 -20.76 1.73 13.85
N VAL A 599 -21.50 2.50 14.63
CA VAL A 599 -21.11 2.93 15.98
C VAL A 599 -22.13 2.36 16.95
N THR A 600 -21.68 1.78 18.06
CA THR A 600 -22.51 1.23 19.13
C THR A 600 -22.20 1.94 20.45
N GLY A 601 -23.08 1.86 21.44
CA GLY A 601 -22.81 2.40 22.78
C GLY A 601 -21.56 1.78 23.43
N GLU A 602 -21.37 0.48 23.26
CA GLU A 602 -20.16 -0.24 23.71
C GLU A 602 -18.89 0.35 23.10
N LEU A 603 -18.89 0.63 21.78
CA LEU A 603 -17.74 1.23 21.10
C LEU A 603 -17.43 2.63 21.62
N VAL A 604 -18.46 3.44 21.90
CA VAL A 604 -18.27 4.78 22.49
C VAL A 604 -17.65 4.68 23.89
N LEU A 605 -18.09 3.71 24.69
CA LEU A 605 -17.52 3.45 26.02
C LEU A 605 -16.05 2.99 25.93
N GLU A 606 -15.72 2.11 24.98
CA GLU A 606 -14.33 1.69 24.73
C GLU A 606 -13.44 2.89 24.39
N TYR A 607 -13.87 3.76 23.47
CA TYR A 607 -13.10 4.97 23.11
C TYR A 607 -12.94 5.94 24.27
N ARG A 608 -13.98 6.09 25.09
CA ARG A 608 -13.92 6.92 26.31
C ARG A 608 -12.93 6.37 27.32
N ASP A 609 -12.93 5.05 27.52
CA ASP A 609 -11.98 4.38 28.40
C ASP A 609 -10.55 4.52 27.85
N ASP A 610 -10.35 4.34 26.55
CA ASP A 610 -9.05 4.51 25.91
C ASP A 610 -8.49 5.92 26.08
N ILE A 611 -9.31 6.95 25.86
CA ILE A 611 -8.92 8.35 26.12
C ILE A 611 -8.56 8.55 27.59
N LYS A 612 -9.39 8.04 28.52
CA LYS A 612 -9.11 8.13 29.95
C LYS A 612 -7.75 7.52 30.30
N TYR A 613 -7.46 6.31 29.81
CA TYR A 613 -6.17 5.67 30.07
C TYR A 613 -5.02 6.38 29.38
N LEU A 614 -5.23 6.99 28.21
CA LEU A 614 -4.21 7.80 27.54
C LEU A 614 -3.82 9.02 28.39
N LEU A 615 -4.81 9.69 29.00
CA LEU A 615 -4.56 10.79 29.94
C LEU A 615 -3.86 10.32 31.22
N LEU A 616 -4.24 9.15 31.75
CA LEU A 616 -3.57 8.56 32.92
C LEU A 616 -2.12 8.18 32.63
N ILE A 617 -1.81 7.68 31.42
CA ILE A 617 -0.45 7.47 30.95
C ILE A 617 0.31 8.80 30.98
N GLY A 618 -0.24 9.86 30.39
CA GLY A 618 0.38 11.19 30.40
C GLY A 618 0.69 11.70 31.81
N GLN A 619 -0.27 11.58 32.73
CA GLN A 619 -0.07 11.96 34.14
C GLN A 619 0.98 11.11 34.85
N ARG A 620 1.00 9.80 34.58
CA ARG A 620 1.99 8.89 35.18
C ARG A 620 3.40 9.22 34.70
N LEU A 621 3.57 9.46 33.41
CA LEU A 621 4.86 9.82 32.83
C LEU A 621 5.36 11.17 33.33
N LYS A 622 4.47 12.17 33.49
CA LYS A 622 4.81 13.44 34.16
C LYS A 622 5.39 13.22 35.56
N LYS A 623 4.72 12.39 36.38
CA LYS A 623 5.20 12.06 37.74
C LYS A 623 6.56 11.33 37.72
N LEU A 624 6.76 10.38 36.81
CA LEU A 624 8.04 9.67 36.69
C LEU A 624 9.15 10.63 36.26
N ALA A 625 8.89 11.50 35.27
CA ALA A 625 9.84 12.50 34.79
C ALA A 625 10.20 13.57 35.83
N GLU A 626 9.30 13.88 36.76
CA GLU A 626 9.57 14.76 37.91
C GLU A 626 10.38 14.06 39.01
N THR A 627 10.32 12.73 39.08
CA THR A 627 10.95 11.94 40.16
C THR A 627 12.37 11.49 39.81
N SER A 628 12.67 11.21 38.53
CA SER A 628 13.99 10.75 38.07
C SER A 628 14.37 11.34 36.71
N ALA A 629 15.61 11.83 36.61
CA ALA A 629 16.18 12.32 35.35
C ALA A 629 16.39 11.19 34.33
N GLU A 630 16.77 10.00 34.79
CA GLU A 630 16.97 8.82 33.94
C GLU A 630 15.64 8.36 33.33
N GLU A 631 14.55 8.33 34.11
CA GLU A 631 13.22 8.01 33.59
C GLU A 631 12.69 9.10 32.66
N ARG A 632 13.02 10.37 32.91
CA ARG A 632 12.69 11.47 32.00
C ARG A 632 13.32 11.27 30.63
N GLU A 633 14.58 10.83 30.58
CA GLU A 633 15.28 10.52 29.32
C GLU A 633 14.68 9.29 28.63
N LEU A 634 14.50 8.19 29.37
CA LEU A 634 13.91 6.93 28.87
C LEU A 634 12.53 7.15 28.22
N PHE A 635 11.68 8.00 28.80
CA PHE A 635 10.33 8.28 28.32
C PHE A 635 10.20 9.56 27.48
N HIS A 636 11.30 10.18 27.04
CA HIS A 636 11.27 11.43 26.28
C HIS A 636 10.38 11.35 25.02
N HIS A 637 10.51 10.26 24.24
CA HIS A 637 9.70 10.04 23.04
C HIS A 637 8.20 9.84 23.34
N TRP A 638 7.85 9.28 24.50
CA TRP A 638 6.47 9.13 24.94
C TRP A 638 5.85 10.48 25.27
N ILE A 639 6.57 11.29 26.05
CA ILE A 639 6.12 12.64 26.45
C ILE A 639 5.89 13.51 25.22
N THR A 640 6.83 13.48 24.27
CA THR A 640 6.73 14.21 23.00
C THR A 640 5.47 13.80 22.24
N TYR A 641 5.24 12.50 22.04
CA TYR A 641 4.04 12.02 21.35
C TYR A 641 2.74 12.40 22.05
N LEU A 642 2.66 12.23 23.38
CA LEU A 642 1.44 12.56 24.11
C LEU A 642 1.12 14.06 24.08
N SER A 643 2.15 14.92 23.98
CA SER A 643 1.95 16.36 23.79
C SER A 643 1.37 16.73 22.42
N GLU A 644 1.59 15.90 21.38
CA GLU A 644 0.94 16.07 20.07
C GLU A 644 -0.54 15.69 20.12
N VAL A 645 -0.92 14.75 20.99
CA VAL A 645 -2.31 14.30 21.18
C VAL A 645 -3.09 15.31 22.03
N ASP A 646 -2.49 15.78 23.12
CA ASP A 646 -3.03 16.78 24.01
C ASP A 646 -1.93 17.79 24.38
N PRO A 647 -1.98 19.03 23.85
CA PRO A 647 -0.99 20.06 24.16
C PRO A 647 -0.86 20.40 25.65
N SER A 648 -1.90 20.15 26.46
CA SER A 648 -1.82 20.32 27.92
C SER A 648 -0.88 19.32 28.61
N LEU A 649 -0.50 18.25 27.90
CA LEU A 649 0.48 17.27 28.33
C LEU A 649 1.93 17.66 28.04
N ALA A 650 2.18 18.78 27.33
CA ALA A 650 3.53 19.31 27.16
C ALA A 650 4.20 19.56 28.52
N ILE A 651 5.40 19.04 28.69
CA ILE A 651 6.27 19.29 29.84
C ILE A 651 7.30 20.33 29.38
N GLY A 652 7.41 21.44 30.11
CA GLY A 652 8.42 22.48 29.88
C GLY A 652 9.85 22.02 30.15
#